data_AF-A0A7W8LQM5-F1
#
_entry.id   AF-A0A7W8LQM5-F1
#
_cell.length_a   1.000
_cell.length_b   1.000
_cell.length_c   1.000
_cell.angle_alpha   90.00
_cell.angle_beta   90.00
_cell.angle_gamma   90.00
#
_symmetry.space_group_name_H-M   'P 1'
#
loop_
_entity.id
_entity.type
_entity.pdbx_description
1 polymer ?
#
loop_
_entity_poly.entity_id
_entity_poly.type
_entity_poly.pdbx_seq_one_letter_code
_entity_poly.pdbx_strand_id
1 'polypeptide(L)'
;MNLADLMNSSFGAADAARLGQAVGLEAADATRVLHAALPSQLAALAEHSRTAQGRDQIAQAVRNLPAFASAGDALSGPEGASTLESAGKLLAPALLGERASGLAAQVAGGLDTGRVERLLHLALPLLLSVLGQRGLRDGDVAALLPGPAGKGESAAPARVVLSASPAAVSAAPGTGTVPAAPDDAGPAGLLDSLRGPFGGAVAERLGTAAGFSGGAAVRATGAALPVLLAALARKGGSEAGAADLLARSQGAGAWISADGRLDASRLSDPAEVARLEGQGRPLLGTLFGNVDEVTGRLGSAIGGSGTSAGRLLALLAPLVLGLLGQRAAATGLKPAGLAGLLAGLPGGLAAILPAGMPGLGALLDRVGREPVAVATAAPQVRTVPAPRPAAPPAASPVPAAPREAPARRRGLAWWLLPLLLLLGLGGCWLLQSRPETAPAATGAADGATPAPNANGITVTTPASGASLPAAPLTLSGTAPAGETLTVSEGGEPLATVTVQQDGRWSAELPAPAPGPHTYTVSASGGANRDLTLDVAGAGARTPDGSGAADAAAPADEAGAGAVAGATGAFAIAEPAPNAQLPAGGFTLRGTGTPGQTVQLLEDGTSLGSLTINEDGTWSQDVPSPEAGEHTYSVQAGDGTELGRVTATVAAAAARTDSCRDDYTLSISDGQTVGQPFRFGGVGQGEGYRVTVKRGDRVVGTRSVPLDNTCGWSYQSRPGAGKLTYEVRPLGDAAAEPLSVVTLTVTN
;
A
#
# COMPACT_ATOMS: atom_id res chain seq x y z
N MET A 1 -1.42 -9.64 -42.03
CA MET A 1 -1.58 -11.06 -42.40
C MET A 1 -3.04 -11.42 -42.21
N ASN A 2 -3.65 -12.26 -43.05
CA ASN A 2 -5.09 -12.55 -42.93
C ASN A 2 -5.32 -13.52 -41.75
N LEU A 3 -6.47 -13.41 -41.08
CA LEU A 3 -6.87 -14.26 -39.95
C LEU A 3 -6.75 -15.76 -40.28
N ALA A 4 -7.04 -16.12 -41.54
CA ALA A 4 -6.92 -17.48 -42.06
C ALA A 4 -5.49 -18.05 -41.93
N ASP A 5 -4.45 -17.23 -42.14
CA ASP A 5 -3.05 -17.69 -42.04
C ASP A 5 -2.62 -17.87 -40.57
N LEU A 6 -3.12 -17.03 -39.67
CA LEU A 6 -2.88 -17.15 -38.22
C LEU A 6 -3.55 -18.42 -37.67
N MET A 7 -4.79 -18.68 -38.10
CA MET A 7 -5.52 -19.88 -37.76
C MET A 7 -4.81 -21.14 -38.27
N ASN A 8 -4.36 -21.16 -39.52
CA ASN A 8 -3.75 -22.34 -40.11
C ASN A 8 -2.33 -22.62 -39.57
N SER A 9 -1.59 -21.58 -39.14
CA SER A 9 -0.21 -21.73 -38.65
C SER A 9 -0.07 -21.96 -37.15
N SER A 10 -1.02 -21.50 -36.33
CA SER A 10 -0.91 -21.57 -34.86
C SER A 10 -2.05 -22.35 -34.19
N PHE A 11 -3.15 -22.59 -34.92
CA PHE A 11 -4.32 -23.36 -34.47
C PHE A 11 -4.78 -24.35 -35.56
N GLY A 12 -3.82 -24.92 -36.31
CA GLY A 12 -4.12 -25.90 -37.36
C GLY A 12 -4.79 -27.16 -36.81
N ALA A 13 -5.24 -28.05 -37.69
CA ALA A 13 -5.98 -29.26 -37.30
C ALA A 13 -5.22 -30.13 -36.27
N ALA A 14 -3.89 -30.21 -36.36
CA ALA A 14 -3.06 -30.94 -35.41
C ALA A 14 -3.01 -30.28 -34.02
N ASP A 15 -2.95 -28.95 -33.96
CA ASP A 15 -2.94 -28.18 -32.71
C ASP A 15 -4.32 -28.20 -32.04
N ALA A 16 -5.38 -28.03 -32.82
CA ALA A 16 -6.76 -28.13 -32.36
C ALA A 16 -7.07 -29.53 -31.79
N ALA A 17 -6.54 -30.60 -32.41
CA ALA A 17 -6.69 -31.95 -31.90
C ALA A 17 -5.99 -32.14 -30.54
N ARG A 18 -4.78 -31.60 -30.36
CA ARG A 18 -4.04 -31.67 -29.08
C ARG A 18 -4.71 -30.87 -27.97
N LEU A 19 -5.18 -29.66 -28.29
CA LEU A 19 -5.95 -28.83 -27.35
C LEU A 19 -7.26 -29.51 -26.96
N GLY A 20 -7.96 -30.12 -27.93
CA GLY A 20 -9.16 -30.93 -27.68
C GLY A 20 -8.87 -32.11 -26.76
N GLN A 21 -7.80 -32.85 -27.01
CA GLN A 21 -7.40 -33.98 -26.17
C GLN A 21 -7.08 -33.57 -24.72
N ALA A 22 -6.47 -32.40 -24.52
CA ALA A 22 -6.18 -31.86 -23.19
C ALA A 22 -7.44 -31.56 -22.36
N VAL A 23 -8.58 -31.30 -23.02
CA VAL A 23 -9.87 -30.99 -22.35
C VAL A 23 -10.92 -32.10 -22.52
N GLY A 24 -10.55 -33.23 -23.11
CA GLY A 24 -11.46 -34.34 -23.36
C GLY A 24 -12.55 -34.06 -24.40
N LEU A 25 -12.23 -33.28 -25.44
CA LEU A 25 -13.07 -33.07 -26.63
C LEU A 25 -12.51 -33.82 -27.83
N GLU A 26 -13.40 -34.28 -28.72
CA GLU A 26 -12.98 -34.86 -30.00
C GLU A 26 -12.33 -33.78 -30.90
N ALA A 27 -11.36 -34.18 -31.71
CA ALA A 27 -10.59 -33.26 -32.56
C ALA A 27 -11.47 -32.44 -33.52
N ALA A 28 -12.53 -33.05 -34.06
CA ALA A 28 -13.48 -32.38 -34.95
C ALA A 28 -14.27 -31.29 -34.22
N ASP A 29 -14.68 -31.55 -32.97
CA ASP A 29 -15.43 -30.61 -32.15
C ASP A 29 -14.54 -29.48 -31.63
N ALA A 30 -13.32 -29.78 -31.19
CA ALA A 30 -12.35 -28.77 -30.78
C ALA A 30 -12.01 -27.82 -31.94
N THR A 31 -11.83 -28.34 -33.15
CA THR A 31 -11.59 -27.53 -34.35
C THR A 31 -12.79 -26.62 -34.66
N ARG A 32 -14.01 -27.16 -34.58
CA ARG A 32 -15.25 -26.39 -34.81
C ARG A 32 -15.39 -25.25 -33.81
N VAL A 33 -15.17 -25.53 -32.53
CA VAL A 33 -15.27 -24.55 -31.44
C VAL A 33 -14.22 -23.44 -31.59
N LEU A 34 -12.96 -23.79 -31.84
CA LEU A 34 -11.89 -22.81 -32.03
C LEU A 34 -12.13 -21.91 -33.25
N HIS A 35 -12.60 -22.48 -34.37
CA HIS A 35 -12.92 -21.72 -35.58
C HIS A 35 -14.07 -20.73 -35.38
N ALA A 36 -15.03 -21.06 -34.52
CA ALA A 36 -16.14 -20.18 -34.17
C ALA A 36 -15.77 -19.13 -33.10
N ALA A 37 -14.92 -19.45 -32.14
CA ALA A 37 -14.65 -18.59 -30.97
C ALA A 37 -13.42 -17.66 -31.11
N LEU A 38 -12.38 -18.07 -31.86
CA LEU A 38 -11.17 -17.25 -32.03
C LEU A 38 -11.45 -15.88 -32.67
N PRO A 39 -12.31 -15.76 -33.71
CA PRO A 39 -12.63 -14.44 -34.29
C PRO A 39 -13.25 -13.48 -33.27
N SER A 40 -14.13 -13.98 -32.39
CA SER A 40 -14.74 -13.17 -31.33
C SER A 40 -13.76 -12.77 -30.23
N GLN A 41 -12.81 -13.65 -29.85
CA GLN A 41 -11.76 -13.30 -28.90
C GLN A 41 -10.84 -12.20 -29.46
N LEU A 42 -10.50 -12.27 -30.75
CA LEU A 42 -9.73 -11.23 -31.43
C LEU A 42 -10.49 -9.91 -31.53
N ALA A 43 -11.80 -9.94 -31.84
CA ALA A 43 -12.63 -8.74 -31.87
C ALA A 43 -12.72 -8.07 -30.50
N ALA A 44 -12.84 -8.85 -29.43
CA ALA A 44 -12.84 -8.36 -28.05
C ALA A 44 -11.48 -7.75 -27.66
N LEU A 45 -10.37 -8.41 -27.98
CA LEU A 45 -9.02 -7.87 -27.77
C LEU A 45 -8.79 -6.58 -28.56
N ALA A 46 -9.28 -6.51 -29.79
CA ALA A 46 -9.19 -5.31 -30.62
C ALA A 46 -10.00 -4.15 -30.04
N GLU A 47 -11.21 -4.41 -29.53
CA GLU A 47 -12.01 -3.42 -28.80
C GLU A 47 -11.27 -2.93 -27.54
N HIS A 48 -10.75 -3.86 -26.74
CA HIS A 48 -10.02 -3.54 -25.51
C HIS A 48 -8.78 -2.68 -25.78
N SER A 49 -8.08 -2.97 -26.87
CA SER A 49 -6.91 -2.21 -27.33
C SER A 49 -7.22 -0.79 -27.81
N ARG A 50 -8.49 -0.40 -27.96
CA ARG A 50 -8.84 1.00 -28.29
C ARG A 50 -8.62 1.94 -27.10
N THR A 51 -8.55 1.42 -25.89
CA THR A 51 -8.29 2.20 -24.67
C THR A 51 -6.79 2.22 -24.35
N ALA A 52 -6.30 3.28 -23.69
CA ALA A 52 -4.91 3.34 -23.24
C ALA A 52 -4.60 2.24 -22.21
N GLN A 53 -5.50 2.08 -21.23
CA GLN A 53 -5.40 1.05 -20.21
C GLN A 53 -5.42 -0.38 -20.79
N GLY A 54 -6.29 -0.65 -21.78
CA GLY A 54 -6.36 -1.96 -22.41
C GLY A 54 -5.11 -2.31 -23.21
N ARG A 55 -4.45 -1.33 -23.83
CA ARG A 55 -3.14 -1.54 -24.49
C ARG A 55 -2.05 -1.91 -23.48
N ASP A 56 -2.00 -1.21 -22.35
CA ASP A 56 -1.02 -1.51 -21.29
C ASP A 56 -1.24 -2.89 -20.68
N GLN A 57 -2.50 -3.27 -20.46
CA GLN A 57 -2.88 -4.59 -19.95
C GLN A 57 -2.54 -5.72 -20.93
N ILE A 58 -2.82 -5.55 -22.24
CA ILE A 58 -2.43 -6.52 -23.27
C ILE A 58 -0.90 -6.62 -23.34
N ALA A 59 -0.18 -5.50 -23.31
CA ALA A 59 1.28 -5.51 -23.35
C ALA A 59 1.91 -6.17 -22.11
N GLN A 60 1.32 -5.96 -20.93
CA GLN A 60 1.75 -6.63 -19.69
C GLN A 60 1.45 -8.13 -19.72
N ALA A 61 0.26 -8.52 -20.20
CA ALA A 61 -0.09 -9.93 -20.36
C ALA A 61 0.88 -10.65 -21.31
N VAL A 62 1.21 -10.03 -22.45
CA VAL A 62 2.17 -10.58 -23.42
C VAL A 62 3.58 -10.70 -22.83
N ARG A 63 4.05 -9.71 -22.06
CA ARG A 63 5.37 -9.75 -21.40
C ARG A 63 5.49 -10.85 -20.33
N ASN A 64 4.39 -11.16 -19.66
CA ASN A 64 4.36 -12.13 -18.57
C ASN A 64 4.09 -13.56 -19.06
N LEU A 65 3.70 -13.74 -20.32
CA LEU A 65 3.46 -15.05 -20.91
C LEU A 65 4.76 -15.65 -21.46
N PRO A 66 4.99 -16.97 -21.27
CA PRO A 66 6.07 -17.66 -21.97
C PRO A 66 5.86 -17.57 -23.49
N ALA A 67 6.96 -17.51 -24.22
CA ALA A 67 6.98 -17.43 -25.68
C ALA A 67 6.73 -18.83 -26.26
N PHE A 68 5.50 -19.11 -26.70
CA PHE A 68 5.11 -20.37 -27.33
C PHE A 68 5.05 -20.20 -28.84
N ALA A 69 5.79 -21.03 -29.59
CA ALA A 69 5.75 -20.99 -31.06
C ALA A 69 4.53 -21.72 -31.65
N SER A 70 3.98 -22.71 -30.94
CA SER A 70 2.77 -23.45 -31.30
C SER A 70 2.05 -24.00 -30.07
N ALA A 71 0.78 -24.44 -30.23
CA ALA A 71 0.09 -25.20 -29.19
C ALA A 71 0.82 -26.52 -28.89
N GLY A 72 1.42 -27.13 -29.91
CA GLY A 72 2.32 -28.28 -29.75
C GLY A 72 3.47 -28.04 -28.78
N ASP A 73 4.18 -26.91 -28.90
CA ASP A 73 5.32 -26.57 -28.03
C ASP A 73 4.89 -26.26 -26.60
N ALA A 74 3.75 -25.59 -26.45
CA ALA A 74 3.21 -25.23 -25.14
C ALA A 74 2.71 -26.44 -24.35
N LEU A 75 2.23 -27.48 -25.05
CA LEU A 75 1.70 -28.70 -24.46
C LEU A 75 2.75 -29.82 -24.29
N SER A 76 3.98 -29.67 -24.82
CA SER A 76 5.04 -30.68 -24.70
C SER A 76 5.64 -30.85 -23.29
N GLY A 77 5.41 -29.88 -22.39
CA GLY A 77 5.85 -29.97 -20.99
C GLY A 77 4.85 -30.71 -20.09
N PRO A 78 5.30 -31.35 -18.99
CA PRO A 78 4.42 -32.13 -18.09
C PRO A 78 3.31 -31.31 -17.42
N GLU A 79 3.45 -29.98 -17.34
CA GLU A 79 2.48 -29.03 -16.76
C GLU A 79 1.99 -27.98 -17.78
N GLY A 80 2.24 -28.20 -19.08
CA GLY A 80 1.93 -27.21 -20.12
C GLY A 80 0.45 -26.86 -20.20
N ALA A 81 -0.42 -27.87 -20.16
CA ALA A 81 -1.87 -27.70 -20.22
C ALA A 81 -2.43 -26.95 -18.99
N SER A 82 -2.03 -27.35 -17.78
CA SER A 82 -2.53 -26.72 -16.54
C SER A 82 -2.06 -25.28 -16.38
N THR A 83 -0.83 -24.98 -16.85
CA THR A 83 -0.26 -23.64 -16.84
C THR A 83 -1.00 -22.72 -17.81
N LEU A 84 -1.28 -23.19 -19.02
CA LEU A 84 -2.08 -22.45 -20.01
C LEU A 84 -3.52 -22.22 -19.52
N GLU A 85 -4.14 -23.22 -18.91
CA GLU A 85 -5.52 -23.09 -18.42
C GLU A 85 -5.60 -22.06 -17.29
N SER A 86 -4.64 -22.09 -16.35
CA SER A 86 -4.55 -21.14 -15.24
C SER A 86 -4.29 -19.72 -15.74
N ALA A 87 -3.39 -19.55 -16.71
CA ALA A 87 -3.12 -18.26 -17.34
C ALA A 87 -4.37 -17.74 -18.08
N GLY A 88 -5.07 -18.61 -18.82
CA GLY A 88 -6.32 -18.28 -19.50
C GLY A 88 -7.39 -17.79 -18.55
N LYS A 89 -7.59 -18.47 -17.43
CA LYS A 89 -8.59 -18.12 -16.40
C LYS A 89 -8.33 -16.75 -15.77
N LEU A 90 -7.07 -16.37 -15.61
CA LEU A 90 -6.69 -15.05 -15.08
C LEU A 90 -6.82 -13.95 -16.15
N LEU A 91 -6.53 -14.27 -17.40
CA LEU A 91 -6.51 -13.30 -18.49
C LEU A 91 -7.90 -13.03 -19.10
N ALA A 92 -8.78 -14.03 -19.12
CA ALA A 92 -10.09 -13.91 -19.77
C ALA A 92 -10.97 -12.79 -19.17
N PRO A 93 -11.13 -12.63 -17.84
CA PRO A 93 -11.93 -11.54 -17.27
C PRO A 93 -11.31 -10.16 -17.54
N ALA A 94 -9.99 -10.08 -17.47
CA ALA A 94 -9.25 -8.84 -17.63
C ALA A 94 -9.22 -8.32 -19.09
N LEU A 95 -9.22 -9.22 -20.06
CA LEU A 95 -9.04 -8.88 -21.49
C LEU A 95 -10.31 -8.99 -22.32
N LEU A 96 -11.26 -9.85 -21.94
CA LEU A 96 -12.49 -10.07 -22.69
C LEU A 96 -13.73 -9.50 -21.96
N GLY A 97 -13.61 -9.15 -20.67
CA GLY A 97 -14.68 -8.57 -19.86
C GLY A 97 -15.92 -9.49 -19.75
N GLU A 98 -17.10 -8.88 -19.69
CA GLU A 98 -18.42 -9.58 -19.66
C GLU A 98 -18.66 -10.52 -20.86
N ARG A 99 -17.86 -10.43 -21.94
CA ARG A 99 -17.99 -11.35 -23.09
C ARG A 99 -17.36 -12.72 -22.83
N ALA A 100 -16.49 -12.85 -21.83
CA ALA A 100 -15.85 -14.13 -21.50
C ALA A 100 -16.85 -15.19 -21.05
N SER A 101 -17.83 -14.80 -20.21
CA SER A 101 -18.80 -15.70 -19.58
C SER A 101 -19.88 -16.21 -20.55
N GLY A 102 -20.20 -15.44 -21.61
CA GLY A 102 -21.22 -15.81 -22.60
C GLY A 102 -20.69 -16.58 -23.82
N LEU A 103 -19.40 -16.48 -24.12
CA LEU A 103 -18.85 -17.01 -25.38
C LEU A 103 -18.87 -18.54 -25.46
N ALA A 104 -18.53 -19.22 -24.36
CA ALA A 104 -18.56 -20.67 -24.29
C ALA A 104 -19.97 -21.22 -24.53
N ALA A 105 -21.00 -20.58 -23.96
CA ALA A 105 -22.40 -20.96 -24.15
C ALA A 105 -22.89 -20.74 -25.59
N GLN A 106 -22.40 -19.69 -26.26
CA GLN A 106 -22.76 -19.38 -27.66
C GLN A 106 -22.15 -20.37 -28.65
N VAL A 107 -20.94 -20.89 -28.37
CA VAL A 107 -20.17 -21.71 -29.31
C VAL A 107 -20.28 -23.21 -29.00
N ALA A 108 -20.78 -23.60 -27.83
CA ALA A 108 -20.85 -24.99 -27.40
C ALA A 108 -21.70 -25.88 -28.33
N GLY A 109 -22.80 -25.37 -28.90
CA GLY A 109 -23.56 -26.09 -29.93
C GLY A 109 -24.00 -27.52 -29.56
N GLY A 110 -24.29 -27.77 -28.27
CA GLY A 110 -24.65 -29.09 -27.73
C GLY A 110 -23.51 -29.85 -27.03
N LEU A 111 -22.29 -29.31 -27.03
CA LEU A 111 -21.14 -29.82 -26.28
C LEU A 111 -21.19 -29.37 -24.82
N ASP A 112 -20.45 -30.06 -23.95
CA ASP A 112 -20.27 -29.67 -22.55
C ASP A 112 -19.64 -28.27 -22.45
N THR A 113 -20.38 -27.32 -21.90
CA THR A 113 -19.97 -25.91 -21.81
C THR A 113 -18.71 -25.74 -20.97
N GLY A 114 -18.51 -26.59 -19.95
CA GLY A 114 -17.29 -26.58 -19.13
C GLY A 114 -16.05 -26.99 -19.92
N ARG A 115 -16.13 -28.02 -20.76
CA ARG A 115 -15.02 -28.43 -21.65
C ARG A 115 -14.72 -27.38 -22.72
N VAL A 116 -15.76 -26.76 -23.27
CA VAL A 116 -15.63 -25.66 -24.23
C VAL A 116 -14.96 -24.45 -23.58
N GLU A 117 -15.36 -24.10 -22.36
CA GLU A 117 -14.75 -23.01 -21.58
C GLU A 117 -13.26 -23.28 -21.30
N ARG A 118 -12.90 -24.50 -20.88
CA ARG A 118 -11.48 -24.87 -20.70
C ARG A 118 -10.68 -24.78 -22.00
N LEU A 119 -11.27 -25.20 -23.12
CA LEU A 119 -10.63 -25.08 -24.44
C LEU A 119 -10.33 -23.61 -24.79
N LEU A 120 -11.26 -22.70 -24.47
CA LEU A 120 -11.09 -21.26 -24.71
C LEU A 120 -10.04 -20.64 -23.78
N HIS A 121 -9.95 -21.10 -22.53
CA HIS A 121 -8.91 -20.70 -21.60
C HIS A 121 -7.52 -21.16 -22.03
N LEU A 122 -7.39 -22.35 -22.64
CA LEU A 122 -6.11 -22.80 -23.21
C LEU A 122 -5.72 -21.99 -24.46
N ALA A 123 -6.70 -21.59 -25.28
CA ALA A 123 -6.45 -20.92 -26.55
C ALA A 123 -6.05 -19.45 -26.40
N LEU A 124 -6.58 -18.74 -25.38
CA LEU A 124 -6.36 -17.29 -25.21
C LEU A 124 -4.88 -16.92 -24.94
N PRO A 125 -4.15 -17.56 -24.01
CA PRO A 125 -2.72 -17.29 -23.78
C PRO A 125 -1.84 -17.64 -24.98
N LEU A 126 -2.17 -18.72 -25.71
CA LEU A 126 -1.50 -19.11 -26.95
C LEU A 126 -1.66 -18.02 -28.02
N LEU A 127 -2.88 -17.52 -28.19
CA LEU A 127 -3.17 -16.44 -29.11
C LEU A 127 -2.39 -15.16 -28.77
N LEU A 128 -2.31 -14.80 -27.48
CA LEU A 128 -1.54 -13.64 -27.02
C LEU A 128 -0.02 -13.83 -27.20
N SER A 129 0.51 -15.03 -26.91
CA SER A 129 1.93 -15.35 -27.07
C SER A 129 2.35 -15.27 -28.54
N VAL A 130 1.52 -15.82 -29.44
CA VAL A 130 1.73 -15.76 -30.89
C VAL A 130 1.66 -14.33 -31.43
N LEU A 131 0.72 -13.51 -30.94
CA LEU A 131 0.64 -12.09 -31.28
C LEU A 131 1.86 -11.31 -30.76
N GLY A 132 2.37 -11.64 -29.57
CA GLY A 132 3.57 -11.07 -28.98
C GLY A 132 4.83 -11.36 -29.78
N GLN A 133 5.06 -12.62 -30.15
CA GLN A 133 6.22 -13.04 -30.94
C GLN A 133 6.26 -12.40 -32.33
N ARG A 134 5.09 -12.10 -32.92
CA ARG A 134 4.97 -11.50 -34.25
C ARG A 134 5.02 -9.97 -34.25
N GLY A 135 5.39 -9.35 -33.13
CA GLY A 135 5.83 -7.96 -33.09
C GLY A 135 4.75 -6.95 -32.69
N LEU A 136 4.00 -7.23 -31.62
CA LEU A 136 3.32 -6.18 -30.84
C LEU A 136 4.36 -5.23 -30.23
N ARG A 137 4.91 -4.31 -31.03
CA ARG A 137 5.65 -3.14 -30.56
C ARG A 137 4.66 -1.98 -30.59
N ASP A 138 4.33 -1.46 -29.41
CA ASP A 138 3.61 -0.21 -29.16
C ASP A 138 2.48 0.13 -30.17
N GLY A 139 1.28 -0.40 -29.92
CA GLY A 139 0.02 0.29 -30.29
C GLY A 139 -0.77 -0.21 -31.50
N ASP A 140 -0.22 -1.01 -32.40
CA ASP A 140 -0.90 -1.33 -33.67
C ASP A 140 -1.57 -2.72 -33.72
N VAL A 141 -2.45 -3.02 -32.76
CA VAL A 141 -3.38 -4.18 -32.86
C VAL A 141 -4.39 -3.95 -33.99
N ALA A 142 -4.81 -2.70 -34.20
CA ALA A 142 -5.78 -2.31 -35.24
C ALA A 142 -5.23 -2.45 -36.67
N ALA A 143 -3.91 -2.35 -36.88
CA ALA A 143 -3.29 -2.44 -38.20
C ALA A 143 -3.22 -3.88 -38.75
N LEU A 144 -3.42 -4.88 -37.89
CA LEU A 144 -3.39 -6.29 -38.26
C LEU A 144 -4.75 -6.84 -38.73
N LEU A 145 -5.84 -6.07 -38.62
CA LEU A 145 -7.18 -6.44 -39.06
C LEU A 145 -7.50 -5.82 -40.43
N PRO A 146 -8.12 -6.57 -41.37
CA PRO A 146 -8.53 -5.99 -42.64
C PRO A 146 -9.58 -4.89 -42.38
N GLY A 147 -9.27 -3.66 -42.80
CA GLY A 147 -10.25 -2.58 -42.83
C GLY A 147 -11.42 -2.92 -43.77
N PRO A 148 -12.61 -2.33 -43.57
CA PRO A 148 -13.74 -2.55 -44.47
C PRO A 148 -13.34 -2.11 -45.88
N ALA A 149 -13.25 -3.07 -46.79
CA ALA A 149 -13.00 -2.80 -48.20
C ALA A 149 -14.07 -1.81 -48.72
N GLY A 150 -13.60 -0.72 -49.30
CA GLY A 150 -14.44 0.24 -49.99
C GLY A 150 -15.20 -0.42 -51.14
N LYS A 151 -16.48 -0.06 -51.24
CA LYS A 151 -17.32 0.02 -52.45
C LYS A 151 -16.93 -0.89 -53.62
N GLY A 152 -17.68 -1.98 -53.76
CA GLY A 152 -17.83 -2.75 -55.00
C GLY A 152 -19.07 -3.63 -54.93
N GLU A 153 -20.09 -3.21 -55.67
CA GLU A 153 -21.30 -3.92 -56.14
C GLU A 153 -21.81 -5.23 -55.48
N SER A 154 -23.09 -5.14 -55.08
CA SER A 154 -24.19 -6.08 -55.36
C SER A 154 -24.06 -7.56 -54.94
N ALA A 155 -24.77 -7.93 -53.87
CA ALA A 155 -25.89 -8.89 -53.93
C ALA A 155 -26.48 -9.11 -52.53
N ALA A 156 -27.81 -9.02 -52.44
CA ALA A 156 -28.63 -9.22 -51.24
C ALA A 156 -28.66 -10.70 -50.78
N PRO A 157 -29.23 -11.03 -49.59
CA PRO A 157 -30.69 -11.08 -49.49
C PRO A 157 -31.34 -10.57 -48.19
N ALA A 158 -32.50 -9.93 -48.39
CA ALA A 158 -33.74 -10.04 -47.63
C ALA A 158 -33.75 -9.77 -46.11
N ARG A 159 -34.03 -8.52 -45.75
CA ARG A 159 -34.83 -8.20 -44.54
C ARG A 159 -36.18 -7.64 -44.96
N VAL A 160 -37.24 -8.33 -44.53
CA VAL A 160 -38.63 -7.94 -44.67
C VAL A 160 -38.88 -6.64 -43.90
N VAL A 161 -39.45 -5.66 -44.60
CA VAL A 161 -39.90 -4.36 -44.12
C VAL A 161 -41.39 -4.44 -43.81
N LEU A 162 -41.80 -3.88 -42.67
CA LEU A 162 -43.12 -3.28 -42.42
C LEU A 162 -42.83 -2.02 -41.56
N SER A 163 -42.48 -0.89 -42.15
CA SER A 163 -43.34 0.22 -42.61
C SER A 163 -44.19 0.86 -41.49
N ALA A 164 -43.85 2.09 -41.11
CA ALA A 164 -44.77 3.25 -41.16
C ALA A 164 -44.05 4.56 -40.74
N SER A 165 -44.18 5.56 -41.60
CA SER A 165 -43.71 6.95 -41.45
C SER A 165 -44.42 7.72 -40.31
N PRO A 166 -43.84 8.87 -39.87
CA PRO A 166 -44.38 9.68 -38.79
C PRO A 166 -45.46 10.64 -39.29
N ALA A 167 -46.56 10.76 -38.56
CA ALA A 167 -47.52 11.85 -38.71
C ALA A 167 -47.84 12.44 -37.34
N ALA A 168 -47.65 13.75 -37.25
CA ALA A 168 -47.95 14.58 -36.10
C ALA A 168 -49.47 14.64 -35.85
N VAL A 169 -49.87 14.55 -34.58
CA VAL A 169 -51.13 15.12 -34.08
C VAL A 169 -50.87 15.72 -32.71
N SER A 170 -51.18 17.01 -32.60
CA SER A 170 -51.23 17.78 -31.37
C SER A 170 -52.69 17.84 -30.90
N ALA A 171 -52.99 17.52 -29.63
CA ALA A 171 -54.09 18.08 -28.85
C ALA A 171 -54.14 17.45 -27.43
N ALA A 172 -53.74 18.26 -26.43
CA ALA A 172 -54.47 18.65 -25.21
C ALA A 172 -55.27 17.62 -24.34
N PRO A 173 -55.47 17.92 -23.04
CA PRO A 173 -55.32 16.97 -21.94
C PRO A 173 -56.64 16.34 -21.47
N GLY A 174 -56.60 15.03 -21.20
CA GLY A 174 -57.70 14.27 -20.61
C GLY A 174 -57.26 13.66 -19.29
N THR A 175 -57.93 14.08 -18.23
CA THR A 175 -57.78 13.71 -16.82
C THR A 175 -57.85 12.20 -16.58
N GLY A 176 -56.70 11.61 -16.26
CA GLY A 176 -56.57 10.31 -15.60
C GLY A 176 -55.74 10.51 -14.35
N THR A 177 -56.41 10.78 -13.23
CA THR A 177 -55.82 10.90 -11.90
C THR A 177 -55.25 9.55 -11.46
N VAL A 178 -53.96 9.32 -11.70
CA VAL A 178 -53.11 8.64 -10.74
C VAL A 178 -52.68 9.71 -9.74
N PRO A 179 -52.78 9.49 -8.41
CA PRO A 179 -52.29 10.48 -7.46
C PRO A 179 -50.76 10.47 -7.54
N ALA A 180 -50.20 11.32 -8.41
CA ALA A 180 -48.84 11.79 -8.22
C ALA A 180 -48.90 12.76 -7.03
N ALA A 181 -48.46 12.29 -5.87
CA ALA A 181 -48.14 13.21 -4.79
C ALA A 181 -47.05 14.20 -5.31
N PRO A 182 -47.10 15.49 -4.96
CA PRO A 182 -46.29 16.51 -5.64
C PRO A 182 -44.79 16.54 -5.27
N ASP A 183 -44.27 15.60 -4.47
CA ASP A 183 -42.99 15.78 -3.79
C ASP A 183 -41.84 14.83 -4.22
N ASP A 184 -42.10 13.80 -5.03
CA ASP A 184 -41.13 12.70 -5.25
C ASP A 184 -40.08 12.94 -6.34
N ALA A 185 -40.24 13.94 -7.21
CA ALA A 185 -39.32 14.23 -8.31
C ALA A 185 -38.30 15.35 -7.98
N GLY A 186 -38.49 16.07 -6.87
CA GLY A 186 -37.62 17.16 -6.45
C GLY A 186 -36.41 16.70 -5.61
N PRO A 187 -35.49 17.62 -5.27
CA PRO A 187 -34.35 17.31 -4.41
C PRO A 187 -34.74 16.76 -3.03
N ALA A 188 -35.93 17.12 -2.51
CA ALA A 188 -36.47 16.58 -1.27
C ALA A 188 -36.87 15.09 -1.39
N GLY A 189 -37.60 14.73 -2.46
CA GLY A 189 -37.92 13.32 -2.75
C GLY A 189 -36.69 12.47 -3.09
N LEU A 190 -35.65 13.08 -3.68
CA LEU A 190 -34.35 12.41 -3.85
C LEU A 190 -33.69 12.12 -2.51
N LEU A 191 -33.68 13.10 -1.60
CA LEU A 191 -33.09 12.97 -0.28
C LEU A 191 -33.77 11.88 0.56
N ASP A 192 -35.11 11.83 0.54
CA ASP A 192 -35.87 10.82 1.28
C ASP A 192 -35.59 9.40 0.79
N SER A 193 -35.56 9.20 -0.53
CA SER A 193 -35.26 7.87 -1.08
C SER A 193 -33.80 7.45 -0.90
N LEU A 194 -32.84 8.39 -0.84
CA LEU A 194 -31.45 8.08 -0.53
C LEU A 194 -31.25 7.79 0.97
N ARG A 195 -32.16 8.23 1.84
CA ARG A 195 -32.08 8.01 3.29
C ARG A 195 -32.77 6.72 3.71
N GLY A 196 -33.95 6.42 3.16
CA GLY A 196 -34.77 5.28 3.54
C GLY A 196 -34.00 3.94 3.68
N PRO A 197 -33.13 3.57 2.73
CA PRO A 197 -32.38 2.30 2.77
C PRO A 197 -31.32 2.20 3.88
N PHE A 198 -30.83 3.30 4.44
CA PHE A 198 -29.74 3.32 5.42
C PHE A 198 -30.21 3.42 6.87
N GLY A 199 -31.49 3.16 7.14
CA GLY A 199 -32.05 3.15 8.50
C GLY A 199 -31.99 1.78 9.20
N GLY A 200 -32.31 1.78 10.50
CA GLY A 200 -32.54 0.56 11.28
C GLY A 200 -31.38 -0.44 11.25
N ALA A 201 -31.69 -1.70 10.96
CA ALA A 201 -30.70 -2.80 10.96
C ALA A 201 -29.58 -2.62 9.92
N VAL A 202 -29.83 -1.91 8.82
CA VAL A 202 -28.79 -1.62 7.81
C VAL A 202 -27.78 -0.62 8.37
N ALA A 203 -28.27 0.42 9.06
CA ALA A 203 -27.43 1.41 9.73
C ALA A 203 -26.49 0.80 10.77
N GLU A 204 -27.05 -0.15 11.55
CA GLU A 204 -26.32 -0.88 12.58
C GLU A 204 -25.25 -1.79 11.98
N ARG A 205 -25.57 -2.52 10.90
CA ARG A 205 -24.60 -3.39 10.19
C ARG A 205 -23.47 -2.60 9.55
N LEU A 206 -23.77 -1.46 8.94
CA LEU A 206 -22.75 -0.58 8.34
C LEU A 206 -21.85 0.04 9.41
N GLY A 207 -22.43 0.50 10.51
CA GLY A 207 -21.66 1.04 11.63
C GLY A 207 -20.78 -0.03 12.27
N THR A 208 -21.29 -1.25 12.47
CA THR A 208 -20.51 -2.38 13.03
C THR A 208 -19.41 -2.85 12.09
N ALA A 209 -19.68 -2.95 10.79
CA ALA A 209 -18.64 -3.24 9.78
C ALA A 209 -17.54 -2.17 9.77
N ALA A 210 -17.86 -0.91 10.10
CA ALA A 210 -16.89 0.17 10.23
C ALA A 210 -16.20 0.24 11.60
N GLY A 211 -16.54 -0.65 12.54
CA GLY A 211 -15.93 -0.73 13.87
C GLY A 211 -16.65 0.05 14.98
N PHE A 212 -17.90 0.49 14.77
CA PHE A 212 -18.74 1.09 15.81
C PHE A 212 -19.62 0.03 16.47
N SER A 213 -19.84 0.08 17.79
CA SER A 213 -20.67 -0.89 18.50
C SER A 213 -21.97 -0.29 19.06
N GLY A 214 -23.01 -1.13 19.16
CA GLY A 214 -24.30 -0.78 19.77
C GLY A 214 -24.96 0.47 19.19
N GLY A 215 -25.55 1.31 20.04
CA GLY A 215 -26.20 2.56 19.63
C GLY A 215 -25.28 3.60 18.96
N ALA A 216 -23.96 3.44 19.03
CA ALA A 216 -23.02 4.28 18.30
C ALA A 216 -23.01 3.97 16.79
N ALA A 217 -23.24 2.71 16.39
CA ALA A 217 -23.26 2.30 14.98
C ALA A 217 -24.35 3.00 14.17
N VAL A 218 -25.59 3.01 14.68
CA VAL A 218 -26.72 3.67 14.03
C VAL A 218 -26.53 5.20 13.98
N ARG A 219 -26.02 5.78 15.07
CA ARG A 219 -25.73 7.23 15.14
C ARG A 219 -24.62 7.64 14.17
N ALA A 220 -23.54 6.86 14.10
CA ALA A 220 -22.42 7.09 13.20
C ALA A 220 -22.88 7.04 11.73
N THR A 221 -23.65 6.02 11.34
CA THR A 221 -24.19 5.91 9.99
C THR A 221 -25.14 7.08 9.66
N GLY A 222 -25.99 7.47 10.60
CA GLY A 222 -26.88 8.63 10.45
C GLY A 222 -26.16 9.97 10.34
N ALA A 223 -24.97 10.09 10.94
CA ALA A 223 -24.12 11.29 10.86
C ALA A 223 -23.24 11.31 9.60
N ALA A 224 -22.80 10.16 9.10
CA ALA A 224 -21.96 10.06 7.90
C ALA A 224 -22.73 10.31 6.60
N LEU A 225 -24.01 9.94 6.54
CA LEU A 225 -24.82 10.05 5.33
C LEU A 225 -24.99 11.51 4.83
N PRO A 226 -25.34 12.51 5.67
CA PRO A 226 -25.43 13.90 5.23
C PRO A 226 -24.10 14.46 4.70
N VAL A 227 -22.96 14.00 5.25
CA VAL A 227 -21.61 14.42 4.82
C VAL A 227 -21.31 13.90 3.41
N LEU A 228 -21.63 12.64 3.13
CA LEU A 228 -21.48 12.07 1.78
C LEU A 228 -22.41 12.73 0.77
N LEU A 229 -23.66 12.99 1.15
CA LEU A 229 -24.62 13.63 0.28
C LEU A 229 -24.19 15.08 -0.04
N ALA A 230 -23.60 15.80 0.92
CA ALA A 230 -23.02 17.12 0.66
C ALA A 230 -21.86 17.06 -0.35
N ALA A 231 -20.97 16.07 -0.22
CA ALA A 231 -19.85 15.89 -1.14
C ALA A 231 -20.31 15.47 -2.55
N LEU A 232 -21.31 14.59 -2.64
CA LEU A 232 -21.93 14.18 -3.90
C LEU A 232 -22.69 15.32 -4.57
N ALA A 233 -23.43 16.13 -3.80
CA ALA A 233 -24.12 17.33 -4.29
C ALA A 233 -23.11 18.34 -4.87
N ARG A 234 -21.99 18.56 -4.17
CA ARG A 234 -20.90 19.42 -4.66
C ARG A 234 -20.30 18.90 -5.96
N LYS A 235 -19.89 17.63 -5.99
CA LYS A 235 -19.23 17.05 -7.17
C LYS A 235 -20.21 16.95 -8.35
N GLY A 236 -21.41 16.47 -8.10
CA GLY A 236 -22.44 16.23 -9.10
C GLY A 236 -23.26 17.45 -9.50
N GLY A 237 -23.09 18.61 -8.85
CA GLY A 237 -23.81 19.85 -9.22
C GLY A 237 -23.43 20.43 -10.59
N SER A 238 -22.42 19.85 -11.26
CA SER A 238 -22.06 20.15 -12.65
C SER A 238 -22.37 18.97 -13.57
N GLU A 239 -22.65 19.22 -14.85
CA GLU A 239 -22.94 18.16 -15.82
C GLU A 239 -21.77 17.17 -15.96
N ALA A 240 -20.54 17.68 -15.97
CA ALA A 240 -19.32 16.85 -16.03
C ALA A 240 -19.16 15.97 -14.78
N GLY A 241 -19.42 16.54 -13.60
CA GLY A 241 -19.35 15.79 -12.34
C GLY A 241 -20.47 14.76 -12.20
N ALA A 242 -21.70 15.09 -12.63
CA ALA A 242 -22.81 14.16 -12.67
C ALA A 242 -22.54 12.99 -13.64
N ALA A 243 -21.89 13.25 -14.79
CA ALA A 243 -21.46 12.22 -15.72
C ALA A 243 -20.40 11.30 -15.11
N ASP A 244 -19.40 11.84 -14.41
CA ASP A 244 -18.38 11.05 -13.69
C ASP A 244 -19.01 10.17 -12.59
N LEU A 245 -19.97 10.72 -11.84
CA LEU A 245 -20.71 9.95 -10.81
C LEU A 245 -21.54 8.82 -11.43
N LEU A 246 -22.21 9.06 -12.56
CA LEU A 246 -22.99 8.04 -13.28
C LEU A 246 -22.11 6.94 -13.90
N ALA A 247 -20.92 7.30 -14.39
CA ALA A 247 -19.97 6.30 -14.90
C ALA A 247 -19.48 5.38 -13.77
N ARG A 248 -19.24 5.93 -12.58
CA ARG A 248 -18.75 5.19 -11.41
C ARG A 248 -19.82 4.39 -10.70
N SER A 249 -21.10 4.75 -10.81
CA SER A 249 -22.21 4.03 -10.16
C SER A 249 -22.47 2.64 -10.75
N GLN A 250 -22.02 2.37 -11.98
CA GLN A 250 -22.22 1.09 -12.67
C GLN A 250 -21.55 -0.10 -11.95
N GLY A 251 -20.52 0.15 -11.13
CA GLY A 251 -19.84 -0.90 -10.35
C GLY A 251 -20.56 -1.32 -9.06
N ALA A 252 -21.52 -0.53 -8.57
CA ALA A 252 -22.21 -0.76 -7.30
C ALA A 252 -23.52 -1.58 -7.44
N GLY A 253 -23.92 -1.94 -8.66
CA GLY A 253 -25.18 -2.66 -8.94
C GLY A 253 -25.29 -4.04 -8.29
N ALA A 254 -24.17 -4.64 -7.88
CA ALA A 254 -24.17 -5.93 -7.17
C ALA A 254 -24.83 -5.84 -5.78
N TRP A 255 -24.89 -4.66 -5.16
CA TRP A 255 -25.39 -4.45 -3.78
C TRP A 255 -26.86 -4.04 -3.71
N ILE A 256 -27.47 -3.78 -4.85
CA ILE A 256 -28.80 -3.21 -4.93
C ILE A 256 -29.66 -4.08 -5.83
N SER A 257 -30.73 -4.61 -5.25
CA SER A 257 -31.70 -5.43 -5.99
C SER A 257 -32.38 -4.60 -7.08
N ALA A 258 -32.97 -5.27 -8.08
CA ALA A 258 -33.73 -4.61 -9.15
C ALA A 258 -34.81 -3.64 -8.63
N ASP A 259 -35.37 -3.92 -7.44
CA ASP A 259 -36.38 -3.11 -6.74
C ASP A 259 -35.81 -1.93 -5.91
N GLY A 260 -34.51 -1.64 -6.00
CA GLY A 260 -33.86 -0.51 -5.33
C GLY A 260 -33.58 -0.73 -3.84
N ARG A 261 -33.62 -1.97 -3.36
CA ARG A 261 -33.33 -2.33 -1.97
C ARG A 261 -31.88 -2.76 -1.80
N LEU A 262 -31.23 -2.29 -0.72
CA LEU A 262 -29.90 -2.71 -0.33
C LEU A 262 -29.92 -4.16 0.19
N ASP A 263 -29.06 -5.02 -0.35
CA ASP A 263 -28.86 -6.38 0.13
C ASP A 263 -27.93 -6.38 1.35
N ALA A 264 -28.47 -5.95 2.50
CA ALA A 264 -27.73 -5.87 3.76
C ALA A 264 -27.33 -7.23 4.34
N SER A 265 -27.70 -8.35 3.70
CA SER A 265 -27.21 -9.69 4.08
C SER A 265 -25.73 -9.85 3.73
N ARG A 266 -25.26 -9.25 2.63
CA ARG A 266 -23.86 -9.32 2.19
C ARG A 266 -22.88 -8.58 3.09
N LEU A 267 -23.36 -7.65 3.89
CA LEU A 267 -22.55 -6.95 4.92
C LEU A 267 -22.13 -7.87 6.08
N SER A 268 -22.66 -9.11 6.13
CA SER A 268 -22.21 -10.12 7.09
C SER A 268 -21.00 -10.92 6.62
N ASP A 269 -20.60 -10.79 5.34
CA ASP A 269 -19.41 -11.44 4.80
C ASP A 269 -18.20 -10.47 4.84
N PRO A 270 -17.13 -10.81 5.59
CA PRO A 270 -15.93 -9.98 5.67
C PRO A 270 -15.25 -9.72 4.32
N ALA A 271 -15.33 -10.67 3.37
CA ALA A 271 -14.72 -10.51 2.05
C ALA A 271 -15.46 -9.49 1.19
N GLU A 272 -16.78 -9.48 1.27
CA GLU A 272 -17.63 -8.50 0.58
C GLU A 272 -17.48 -7.10 1.21
N VAL A 273 -17.36 -7.01 2.53
CA VAL A 273 -17.06 -5.74 3.23
C VAL A 273 -15.69 -5.19 2.81
N ALA A 274 -14.66 -6.04 2.74
CA ALA A 274 -13.32 -5.63 2.30
C ALA A 274 -13.30 -5.16 0.83
N ARG A 275 -14.05 -5.84 -0.06
CA ARG A 275 -14.23 -5.41 -1.45
C ARG A 275 -14.94 -4.05 -1.54
N LEU A 276 -16.02 -3.87 -0.79
CA LEU A 276 -16.78 -2.63 -0.75
C LEU A 276 -15.91 -1.47 -0.23
N GLU A 277 -15.15 -1.69 0.83
CA GLU A 277 -14.21 -0.71 1.38
C GLU A 277 -13.11 -0.35 0.35
N GLY A 278 -12.55 -1.35 -0.32
CA GLY A 278 -11.55 -1.17 -1.37
C GLY A 278 -12.06 -0.36 -2.57
N GLN A 279 -13.33 -0.53 -2.95
CA GLN A 279 -13.98 0.29 -3.98
C GLN A 279 -14.30 1.71 -3.49
N GLY A 280 -14.61 1.86 -2.20
CA GLY A 280 -15.01 3.14 -1.61
C GLY A 280 -13.87 4.11 -1.34
N ARG A 281 -12.69 3.63 -0.91
CA ARG A 281 -11.54 4.48 -0.57
C ARG A 281 -11.11 5.41 -1.73
N PRO A 282 -10.98 4.93 -2.99
CA PRO A 282 -10.73 5.81 -4.12
C PRO A 282 -11.84 6.84 -4.36
N LEU A 283 -13.12 6.48 -4.12
CA LEU A 283 -14.24 7.40 -4.26
C LEU A 283 -14.14 8.55 -3.26
N LEU A 284 -13.75 8.28 -2.01
CA LEU A 284 -13.54 9.31 -1.00
C LEU A 284 -12.51 10.35 -1.44
N GLY A 285 -11.38 9.92 -2.00
CA GLY A 285 -10.36 10.84 -2.54
C GLY A 285 -10.86 11.71 -3.70
N THR A 286 -11.87 11.26 -4.43
CA THR A 286 -12.49 12.07 -5.49
C THR A 286 -13.67 12.92 -5.00
N LEU A 287 -14.30 12.54 -3.88
CA LEU A 287 -15.45 13.22 -3.30
C LEU A 287 -15.02 14.30 -2.31
N PHE A 288 -13.91 14.10 -1.61
CA PHE A 288 -13.34 14.99 -0.60
C PHE A 288 -11.96 15.44 -1.05
N GLY A 289 -11.65 16.74 -0.91
CA GLY A 289 -10.30 17.26 -1.21
C GLY A 289 -9.28 16.86 -0.15
N ASN A 290 -9.70 16.82 1.11
CA ASN A 290 -8.91 16.37 2.26
C ASN A 290 -9.68 15.30 3.05
N VAL A 291 -9.43 14.03 2.74
CA VAL A 291 -10.13 12.90 3.36
C VAL A 291 -9.83 12.82 4.85
N ASP A 292 -8.57 12.99 5.25
CA ASP A 292 -8.12 12.85 6.65
C ASP A 292 -8.71 13.93 7.57
N GLU A 293 -8.86 15.16 7.06
CA GLU A 293 -9.51 16.22 7.82
C GLU A 293 -11.01 15.95 8.01
N VAL A 294 -11.70 15.49 6.95
CA VAL A 294 -13.13 15.18 7.01
C VAL A 294 -13.40 13.98 7.92
N THR A 295 -12.59 12.92 7.82
CA THR A 295 -12.73 11.72 8.63
C THR A 295 -12.35 11.97 10.09
N GLY A 296 -11.29 12.72 10.36
CA GLY A 296 -10.89 13.10 11.72
C GLY A 296 -11.95 13.92 12.43
N ARG A 297 -12.52 14.93 11.76
CA ARG A 297 -13.61 15.74 12.32
C ARG A 297 -14.91 14.96 12.48
N LEU A 298 -15.27 14.14 11.48
CA LEU A 298 -16.45 13.28 11.58
C LEU A 298 -16.30 12.29 12.75
N GLY A 299 -15.13 11.66 12.90
CA GLY A 299 -14.79 10.80 14.05
C GLY A 299 -14.99 11.52 15.38
N SER A 300 -14.42 12.72 15.52
CA SER A 300 -14.60 13.55 16.73
C SER A 300 -16.07 13.89 17.02
N ALA A 301 -16.89 14.10 15.98
CA ALA A 301 -18.29 14.48 16.12
C ALA A 301 -19.22 13.31 16.51
N ILE A 302 -18.86 12.08 16.14
CA ILE A 302 -19.66 10.86 16.41
C ILE A 302 -19.11 10.03 17.58
N GLY A 303 -18.06 10.51 18.26
CA GLY A 303 -17.44 9.81 19.39
C GLY A 303 -16.65 8.57 19.00
N GLY A 304 -16.01 8.58 17.81
CA GLY A 304 -15.16 7.50 17.31
C GLY A 304 -13.84 7.99 16.72
N SER A 305 -13.03 7.07 16.17
CA SER A 305 -11.76 7.43 15.55
C SER A 305 -11.94 7.94 14.11
N GLY A 306 -10.99 8.75 13.62
CA GLY A 306 -10.93 9.15 12.21
C GLY A 306 -10.85 7.93 11.27
N THR A 307 -10.21 6.84 11.70
CA THR A 307 -10.14 5.58 10.96
C THR A 307 -11.50 4.91 10.83
N SER A 308 -12.28 4.81 11.91
CA SER A 308 -13.64 4.24 11.90
C SER A 308 -14.58 5.09 11.05
N ALA A 309 -14.48 6.42 11.15
CA ALA A 309 -15.24 7.35 10.31
C ALA A 309 -14.86 7.23 8.82
N GLY A 310 -13.57 7.07 8.52
CA GLY A 310 -13.07 6.83 7.16
C GLY A 310 -13.53 5.51 6.56
N ARG A 311 -13.49 4.43 7.34
CA ARG A 311 -14.06 3.13 6.95
C ARG A 311 -15.55 3.22 6.70
N LEU A 312 -16.30 3.88 7.58
CA LEU A 312 -17.74 4.06 7.43
C LEU A 312 -18.08 4.83 6.14
N LEU A 313 -17.36 5.93 5.88
CA LEU A 313 -17.54 6.69 4.64
C LEU A 313 -17.17 5.85 3.41
N ALA A 314 -16.11 5.03 3.49
CA ALA A 314 -15.69 4.16 2.39
C ALA A 314 -16.73 3.06 2.11
N LEU A 315 -17.38 2.52 3.13
CA LEU A 315 -18.47 1.55 2.93
C LEU A 315 -19.75 2.21 2.38
N LEU A 316 -20.06 3.42 2.85
CA LEU A 316 -21.28 4.15 2.44
C LEU A 316 -21.19 4.76 1.04
N ALA A 317 -20.05 5.33 0.66
CA ALA A 317 -19.89 6.03 -0.62
C ALA A 317 -20.32 5.21 -1.86
N PRO A 318 -19.85 3.96 -2.08
CA PRO A 318 -20.28 3.15 -3.21
C PRO A 318 -21.75 2.76 -3.15
N LEU A 319 -22.32 2.53 -1.95
CA LEU A 319 -23.73 2.18 -1.78
C LEU A 319 -24.66 3.35 -2.12
N VAL A 320 -24.35 4.54 -1.61
CA VAL A 320 -25.10 5.77 -1.90
C VAL A 320 -25.00 6.11 -3.38
N LEU A 321 -23.82 5.95 -3.97
CA LEU A 321 -23.59 6.19 -5.40
C LEU A 321 -24.33 5.18 -6.28
N GLY A 322 -24.37 3.91 -5.88
CA GLY A 322 -25.14 2.88 -6.58
C GLY A 322 -26.64 3.17 -6.55
N LEU A 323 -27.21 3.56 -5.41
CA LEU A 323 -28.62 3.91 -5.28
C LEU A 323 -28.98 5.12 -6.15
N LEU A 324 -28.08 6.12 -6.19
CA LEU A 324 -28.21 7.27 -7.06
C LEU A 324 -28.20 6.86 -8.54
N GLY A 325 -27.28 5.97 -8.93
CA GLY A 325 -27.18 5.42 -10.28
C GLY A 325 -28.42 4.65 -10.71
N GLN A 326 -28.95 3.79 -9.83
CA GLN A 326 -30.17 3.02 -10.10
C GLN A 326 -31.38 3.92 -10.25
N ARG A 327 -31.53 4.96 -9.42
CA ARG A 327 -32.62 5.93 -9.57
C ARG A 327 -32.50 6.69 -10.89
N ALA A 328 -31.29 7.11 -11.25
CA ALA A 328 -31.04 7.79 -12.51
C ALA A 328 -31.37 6.89 -13.71
N ALA A 329 -31.03 5.60 -13.64
CA ALA A 329 -31.39 4.61 -14.66
C ALA A 329 -32.91 4.38 -14.74
N ALA A 330 -33.59 4.24 -13.60
CA ALA A 330 -35.03 4.00 -13.53
C ALA A 330 -35.87 5.19 -14.06
N THR A 331 -35.35 6.40 -13.92
CA THR A 331 -36.03 7.64 -14.35
C THR A 331 -35.52 8.18 -15.69
N GLY A 332 -34.52 7.51 -16.31
CA GLY A 332 -33.92 7.96 -17.57
C GLY A 332 -33.18 9.31 -17.46
N LEU A 333 -32.70 9.66 -16.26
CA LEU A 333 -32.04 10.95 -16.02
C LEU A 333 -30.68 11.01 -16.71
N LYS A 334 -30.53 12.01 -17.58
CA LYS A 334 -29.25 12.37 -18.20
C LYS A 334 -28.38 13.18 -17.21
N PRO A 335 -27.06 13.29 -17.44
CA PRO A 335 -26.13 14.02 -16.56
C PRO A 335 -26.59 15.43 -16.20
N ALA A 336 -27.14 16.20 -17.15
CA ALA A 336 -27.67 17.54 -16.90
C ALA A 336 -28.87 17.57 -15.93
N GLY A 337 -29.79 16.59 -16.04
CA GLY A 337 -30.95 16.49 -15.15
C GLY A 337 -30.54 16.07 -13.73
N LEU A 338 -29.58 15.14 -13.63
CA LEU A 338 -28.99 14.75 -12.36
C LEU A 338 -28.25 15.93 -11.69
N ALA A 339 -27.51 16.73 -12.46
CA ALA A 339 -26.80 17.89 -11.94
C ALA A 339 -27.74 18.93 -11.33
N GLY A 340 -28.89 19.19 -11.97
CA GLY A 340 -29.92 20.08 -11.43
C GLY A 340 -30.52 19.58 -10.10
N LEU A 341 -30.75 18.27 -9.97
CA LEU A 341 -31.24 17.67 -8.73
C LEU A 341 -30.20 17.71 -7.61
N LEU A 342 -28.95 17.37 -7.93
CA LEU A 342 -27.84 17.36 -6.96
C LEU A 342 -27.48 18.78 -6.50
N ALA A 343 -27.54 19.78 -7.37
CA ALA A 343 -27.34 21.18 -7.01
C ALA A 343 -28.43 21.71 -6.05
N GLY A 344 -29.63 21.12 -6.07
CA GLY A 344 -30.75 21.48 -5.16
C GLY A 344 -30.72 20.78 -3.80
N LEU A 345 -29.90 19.74 -3.61
CA LEU A 345 -29.83 18.96 -2.36
C LEU A 345 -29.34 19.72 -1.11
N PRO A 346 -28.35 20.63 -1.18
CA PRO A 346 -27.74 21.22 0.03
C PRO A 346 -28.74 21.91 0.97
N GLY A 347 -29.81 22.52 0.42
CA GLY A 347 -30.86 23.17 1.20
C GLY A 347 -31.69 22.22 2.08
N GLY A 348 -31.77 20.93 1.70
CA GLY A 348 -32.46 19.90 2.47
C GLY A 348 -31.58 19.15 3.49
N LEU A 349 -30.26 19.21 3.33
CA LEU A 349 -29.31 18.49 4.20
C LEU A 349 -29.29 19.04 5.64
N ALA A 350 -29.53 20.34 5.82
CA ALA A 350 -29.61 20.98 7.14
C ALA A 350 -30.79 20.46 7.98
N ALA A 351 -31.88 20.06 7.33
CA ALA A 351 -33.10 19.58 7.99
C ALA A 351 -33.00 18.14 8.49
N ILE A 352 -31.96 17.40 8.10
CA ILE A 352 -31.79 15.97 8.43
C ILE A 352 -30.62 15.72 9.41
N LEU A 353 -30.00 16.77 9.96
CA LEU A 353 -28.94 16.58 10.95
C LEU A 353 -29.48 15.88 12.21
N PRO A 354 -28.75 14.89 12.75
CA PRO A 354 -29.05 14.35 14.08
C PRO A 354 -29.01 15.47 15.13
N ALA A 355 -30.01 15.50 16.01
CA ALA A 355 -30.03 16.44 17.12
C ALA A 355 -28.83 16.21 18.05
N GLY A 356 -28.18 17.30 18.50
CA GLY A 356 -27.07 17.24 19.46
C GLY A 356 -25.65 17.24 18.89
N MET A 357 -25.44 17.50 17.59
CA MET A 357 -24.12 17.51 16.96
C MET A 357 -23.79 18.85 16.25
N PRO A 358 -23.44 19.91 17.00
CA PRO A 358 -23.14 21.23 16.42
C PRO A 358 -21.91 21.21 15.49
N GLY A 359 -20.94 20.32 15.72
CA GLY A 359 -19.75 20.17 14.87
C GLY A 359 -20.04 19.64 13.46
N LEU A 360 -21.14 18.91 13.28
CA LEU A 360 -21.52 18.33 12.00
C LEU A 360 -22.05 19.38 11.03
N GLY A 361 -22.79 20.38 11.54
CA GLY A 361 -23.26 21.53 10.75
C GLY A 361 -22.11 22.33 10.15
N ALA A 362 -21.08 22.62 10.96
CA ALA A 362 -19.87 23.31 10.50
C ALA A 362 -19.07 22.49 9.46
N LEU A 363 -19.12 21.16 9.56
CA LEU A 363 -18.48 20.26 8.60
C LEU A 363 -19.24 20.23 7.26
N LEU A 364 -20.57 20.13 7.28
CA LEU A 364 -21.40 20.17 6.06
C LEU A 364 -21.24 21.50 5.33
N ASP A 365 -21.24 22.60 6.07
CA ASP A 365 -21.09 23.95 5.56
C ASP A 365 -19.75 24.14 4.83
N ARG A 366 -18.68 23.56 5.38
CA ARG A 366 -17.35 23.55 4.77
C ARG A 366 -17.27 22.65 3.54
N VAL A 367 -17.74 21.41 3.65
CA VAL A 367 -17.77 20.46 2.52
C VAL A 367 -18.58 21.07 1.36
N GLY A 368 -19.67 21.79 1.64
CA GLY A 368 -20.47 22.46 0.62
C GLY A 368 -19.87 23.73 0.01
N ARG A 369 -18.90 24.38 0.67
CA ARG A 369 -18.31 25.67 0.22
C ARG A 369 -16.89 25.59 -0.32
N GLU A 370 -16.26 24.42 -0.30
CA GLU A 370 -14.93 24.21 -0.85
C GLU A 370 -14.91 24.43 -2.38
N PRO A 371 -14.02 25.27 -2.93
CA PRO A 371 -14.02 25.57 -4.36
C PRO A 371 -13.66 24.33 -5.18
N VAL A 372 -14.42 24.09 -6.25
CA VAL A 372 -14.10 23.03 -7.22
C VAL A 372 -12.82 23.45 -7.95
N ALA A 373 -11.74 22.69 -7.79
CA ALA A 373 -10.61 22.77 -8.69
C ALA A 373 -11.07 22.31 -10.07
N VAL A 374 -11.51 23.27 -10.90
CA VAL A 374 -11.75 23.02 -12.32
C VAL A 374 -10.39 22.74 -12.93
N ALA A 375 -10.05 21.48 -13.10
CA ALA A 375 -8.93 21.08 -13.94
C ALA A 375 -9.31 21.43 -15.38
N THR A 376 -9.09 22.68 -15.79
CA THR A 376 -8.95 23.03 -17.19
C THR A 376 -7.66 22.35 -17.66
N ALA A 377 -7.81 21.15 -18.22
CA ALA A 377 -6.74 20.48 -18.93
C ALA A 377 -6.36 21.34 -20.14
N ALA A 378 -5.33 22.18 -19.98
CA ALA A 378 -4.62 22.77 -21.11
C ALA A 378 -4.02 21.62 -21.94
N PRO A 379 -4.10 21.67 -23.29
CA PRO A 379 -3.60 20.60 -24.15
C PRO A 379 -2.08 20.47 -23.95
N GLN A 380 -1.65 19.37 -23.35
CA GLN A 380 -0.24 19.05 -23.19
C GLN A 380 0.30 18.63 -24.57
N VAL A 381 0.94 19.56 -25.28
CA VAL A 381 1.71 19.26 -26.49
C VAL A 381 2.94 18.46 -26.04
N ARG A 382 2.88 17.13 -26.14
CA ARG A 382 4.06 16.27 -25.98
C ARG A 382 5.02 16.54 -27.14
N THR A 383 6.14 17.17 -26.86
CA THR A 383 7.29 17.16 -27.77
C THR A 383 7.92 15.76 -27.76
N VAL A 384 7.94 15.12 -28.93
CA VAL A 384 8.65 13.86 -29.17
C VAL A 384 10.15 14.10 -29.00
N PRO A 385 10.88 13.35 -28.16
CA PRO A 385 12.34 13.46 -28.12
C PRO A 385 12.90 12.89 -29.42
N ALA A 386 13.79 13.64 -30.08
CA ALA A 386 14.45 13.19 -31.29
C ALA A 386 15.24 11.88 -31.06
N PRO A 387 15.30 10.97 -32.05
CA PRO A 387 15.99 9.69 -31.91
C PRO A 387 17.50 9.90 -31.71
N ARG A 388 18.04 9.30 -30.66
CA ARG A 388 19.48 9.30 -30.33
C ARG A 388 20.25 8.52 -31.40
N PRO A 389 21.34 9.04 -32.00
CA PRO A 389 22.14 8.31 -32.98
C PRO A 389 22.72 7.03 -32.40
N ALA A 390 22.70 5.95 -33.19
CA ALA A 390 23.25 4.65 -32.80
C ALA A 390 24.75 4.73 -32.52
N ALA A 391 25.17 4.17 -31.37
CA ALA A 391 26.56 4.02 -31.03
C ALA A 391 27.26 3.04 -32.00
N PRO A 392 28.48 3.35 -32.48
CA PRO A 392 29.23 2.42 -33.33
C PRO A 392 29.65 1.16 -32.56
N PRO A 393 29.78 0.01 -33.24
CA PRO A 393 30.08 -1.26 -32.60
C PRO A 393 31.47 -1.26 -31.94
N ALA A 394 31.56 -1.83 -30.74
CA ALA A 394 32.78 -1.95 -29.96
C ALA A 394 33.85 -2.77 -30.71
N ALA A 395 35.05 -2.21 -30.82
CA ALA A 395 36.22 -2.91 -31.33
C ALA A 395 36.63 -4.07 -30.41
N SER A 396 37.00 -5.20 -31.01
CA SER A 396 37.46 -6.40 -30.28
C SER A 396 38.73 -6.12 -29.46
N PRO A 397 38.89 -6.74 -28.27
CA PRO A 397 40.04 -6.50 -27.42
C PRO A 397 41.31 -7.12 -28.03
N VAL A 398 42.35 -6.30 -28.16
CA VAL A 398 43.72 -6.71 -28.50
C VAL A 398 44.36 -7.37 -27.25
N PRO A 399 45.06 -8.51 -27.37
CA PRO A 399 45.76 -9.11 -26.23
C PRO A 399 46.99 -8.26 -25.86
N ALA A 400 47.08 -7.86 -24.60
CA ALA A 400 48.22 -7.13 -24.07
C ALA A 400 49.45 -8.04 -23.92
N ALA A 401 50.61 -7.53 -24.34
CA ALA A 401 51.92 -8.19 -24.25
C ALA A 401 52.36 -8.45 -22.79
N PRO A 402 53.25 -9.43 -22.55
CA PRO A 402 53.71 -9.76 -21.20
C PRO A 402 54.61 -8.66 -20.64
N ARG A 403 54.34 -8.23 -19.39
CA ARG A 403 55.20 -7.28 -18.66
C ARG A 403 56.26 -8.03 -17.87
N GLU A 404 57.53 -7.68 -18.10
CA GLU A 404 58.69 -8.14 -17.37
C GLU A 404 58.70 -7.65 -15.91
N ALA A 405 59.26 -8.47 -15.02
CA ALA A 405 59.43 -8.18 -13.60
C ALA A 405 60.70 -7.33 -13.33
N PRO A 406 60.66 -6.30 -12.47
CA PRO A 406 61.87 -5.62 -12.04
C PRO A 406 62.51 -6.27 -10.79
N ALA A 407 63.83 -6.24 -10.79
CA ALA A 407 64.74 -6.97 -9.90
C ALA A 407 64.87 -6.42 -8.47
N ARG A 408 65.24 -7.32 -7.55
CA ARG A 408 65.59 -7.07 -6.15
C ARG A 408 66.78 -6.12 -6.00
N ARG A 409 66.70 -5.18 -5.05
CA ARG A 409 67.87 -4.56 -4.41
C ARG A 409 67.81 -4.75 -2.89
N ARG A 410 68.92 -5.25 -2.34
CA ARG A 410 69.33 -5.21 -0.91
C ARG A 410 69.32 -3.73 -0.46
N GLY A 411 68.99 -3.31 0.75
CA GLY A 411 69.02 -3.89 2.09
C GLY A 411 69.55 -2.78 3.00
N LEU A 412 68.74 -2.27 3.93
CA LEU A 412 69.20 -1.49 5.09
C LEU A 412 68.14 -1.56 6.20
N ALA A 413 68.61 -1.74 7.44
CA ALA A 413 67.83 -2.18 8.60
C ALA A 413 66.77 -1.16 9.06
N TRP A 414 65.51 -1.43 8.74
CA TRP A 414 64.34 -0.63 9.17
C TRP A 414 63.87 -0.94 10.61
N TRP A 415 64.49 -1.92 11.29
CA TRP A 415 64.10 -2.35 12.65
C TRP A 415 64.52 -1.38 13.77
N LEU A 416 65.33 -0.34 13.50
CA LEU A 416 65.76 0.62 14.53
C LEU A 416 64.76 1.76 14.80
N LEU A 417 63.81 1.99 13.90
CA LEU A 417 62.80 3.06 14.03
C LEU A 417 61.77 2.86 15.17
N PRO A 418 61.23 1.66 15.47
CA PRO A 418 60.28 1.49 16.58
C PRO A 418 60.94 1.62 17.96
N LEU A 419 62.23 1.30 18.10
CA LEU A 419 62.96 1.40 19.39
C LEU A 419 63.18 2.87 19.81
N LEU A 420 63.40 3.75 18.85
CA LEU A 420 63.65 5.18 19.08
C LEU A 420 62.36 5.94 19.40
N LEU A 421 61.23 5.50 18.82
CA LEU A 421 59.91 6.08 19.05
C LEU A 421 59.33 5.68 20.42
N LEU A 422 59.62 4.46 20.89
CA LEU A 422 59.27 4.00 22.25
C LEU A 422 60.06 4.73 23.36
N LEU A 423 61.32 5.08 23.11
CA LEU A 423 62.12 5.91 24.04
C LEU A 423 61.65 7.37 24.09
N GLY A 424 61.14 7.90 22.97
CA GLY A 424 60.57 9.26 22.90
C GLY A 424 59.22 9.39 23.60
N LEU A 425 58.34 8.38 23.49
CA LEU A 425 57.01 8.40 24.14
C LEU A 425 57.08 8.12 25.65
N GLY A 426 58.06 7.35 26.12
CA GLY A 426 58.28 7.12 27.56
C GLY A 426 58.79 8.35 28.31
N GLY A 427 59.46 9.29 27.63
CA GLY A 427 59.98 10.53 28.22
C GLY A 427 58.94 11.65 28.38
N CYS A 428 57.89 11.68 27.56
CA CYS A 428 56.85 12.71 27.63
C CYS A 428 55.76 12.44 28.67
N TRP A 429 55.68 11.24 29.24
CA TRP A 429 54.64 10.89 30.22
C TRP A 429 55.06 11.14 31.68
N LEU A 430 56.36 11.40 31.95
CA LEU A 430 56.88 11.53 33.32
C LEU A 430 57.05 12.98 33.83
N LEU A 431 56.60 14.00 33.09
CA LEU A 431 56.83 15.41 33.43
C LEU A 431 55.57 16.29 33.60
N GLN A 432 54.37 15.72 33.72
CA GLN A 432 53.14 16.54 33.87
C GLN A 432 52.22 16.16 35.04
N SER A 433 52.71 15.40 36.01
CA SER A 433 51.98 15.17 37.26
C SER A 433 52.26 16.30 38.25
N ARG A 434 51.30 17.22 38.46
CA ARG A 434 50.79 17.66 39.79
C ARG A 434 49.54 18.56 39.65
N PRO A 435 48.64 18.53 40.65
CA PRO A 435 47.27 19.04 40.59
C PRO A 435 47.17 20.49 41.09
N GLU A 436 46.11 21.23 40.73
CA GLU A 436 45.37 22.13 41.64
C GLU A 436 44.20 22.90 41.00
N THR A 437 43.07 22.87 41.73
CA THR A 437 42.03 23.90 42.00
C THR A 437 41.25 24.68 40.92
N ALA A 438 39.94 24.72 41.18
CA ALA A 438 38.95 25.66 40.65
C ALA A 438 39.28 27.13 40.95
N PRO A 439 38.71 28.07 40.17
CA PRO A 439 37.76 29.00 40.78
C PRO A 439 36.54 29.37 39.90
N ALA A 440 35.58 30.01 40.56
CA ALA A 440 34.31 30.53 40.05
C ALA A 440 34.44 31.90 39.32
N ALA A 441 33.38 32.19 38.54
CA ALA A 441 32.85 33.44 37.93
C ALA A 441 33.57 34.80 38.21
N THR A 442 33.66 35.78 37.31
CA THR A 442 32.61 36.50 36.53
C THR A 442 33.27 37.40 35.46
N GLY A 443 32.56 37.73 34.37
CA GLY A 443 32.92 38.85 33.48
C GLY A 443 32.35 38.76 32.06
N ALA A 444 31.17 39.35 31.84
CA ALA A 444 30.51 39.51 30.54
C ALA A 444 31.04 40.71 29.74
N ALA A 445 31.05 40.63 28.40
CA ALA A 445 30.41 41.59 27.48
C ALA A 445 30.69 41.24 26.00
N ASP A 446 29.60 40.87 25.33
CA ASP A 446 29.14 41.24 23.97
C ASP A 446 30.02 41.14 22.72
N GLY A 447 29.60 40.19 21.88
CA GLY A 447 29.66 40.22 20.42
C GLY A 447 28.51 39.38 19.86
N ALA A 448 27.29 39.94 19.84
CA ALA A 448 26.07 39.25 19.43
C ALA A 448 25.87 39.25 17.90
N THR A 449 25.54 38.08 17.34
CA THR A 449 24.48 37.88 16.33
C THR A 449 24.08 36.38 16.32
N PRO A 450 22.85 36.02 15.94
CA PRO A 450 21.80 35.51 16.81
C PRO A 450 21.77 33.97 16.93
N ALA A 451 21.37 33.49 18.11
CA ALA A 451 20.99 32.11 18.36
C ALA A 451 19.84 31.67 17.45
N PRO A 452 19.85 30.42 16.92
CA PRO A 452 18.63 29.81 16.43
C PRO A 452 17.84 29.29 17.64
N ASN A 453 16.82 30.07 18.00
CA ASN A 453 15.47 29.59 18.32
C ASN A 453 15.35 28.50 19.40
N ALA A 454 15.04 28.95 20.63
CA ALA A 454 14.48 28.15 21.71
C ALA A 454 13.22 27.39 21.24
N ASN A 455 13.34 26.07 21.05
CA ASN A 455 12.22 25.12 21.04
C ASN A 455 12.69 23.63 20.97
N GLY A 456 13.90 23.35 21.43
CA GLY A 456 14.65 22.11 21.14
C GLY A 456 14.26 20.84 21.88
N ILE A 457 13.19 20.85 22.69
CA ILE A 457 12.64 19.60 23.26
C ILE A 457 11.75 18.94 22.20
N THR A 458 12.05 17.69 21.88
CA THR A 458 11.15 16.79 21.14
C THR A 458 10.80 15.61 22.04
N VAL A 459 9.60 15.07 21.87
CA VAL A 459 9.19 13.77 22.40
C VAL A 459 8.95 12.88 21.19
N THR A 460 9.77 11.85 21.02
CA THR A 460 9.71 10.94 19.86
C THR A 460 8.92 9.68 20.17
N THR A 461 8.91 9.24 21.43
CA THR A 461 8.21 8.03 21.86
C THR A 461 7.60 8.23 23.23
N PRO A 462 6.34 7.83 23.45
CA PRO A 462 5.31 7.54 22.44
C PRO A 462 4.93 8.80 21.63
N ALA A 463 4.40 8.61 20.43
CA ALA A 463 3.92 9.72 19.59
C ALA A 463 2.69 10.38 20.21
N SER A 464 2.52 11.69 20.00
CA SER A 464 1.33 12.42 20.49
C SER A 464 0.04 11.84 19.87
N GLY A 465 -0.94 11.55 20.72
CA GLY A 465 -2.19 10.88 20.37
C GLY A 465 -2.13 9.36 20.39
N ALA A 466 -1.02 8.74 20.82
CA ALA A 466 -0.91 7.29 20.93
C ALA A 466 -1.85 6.73 22.00
N SER A 467 -2.47 5.59 21.70
CA SER A 467 -3.23 4.82 22.69
C SER A 467 -2.36 3.72 23.29
N LEU A 468 -2.20 3.71 24.61
CA LEU A 468 -1.28 2.84 25.33
C LEU A 468 -2.02 2.05 26.41
N PRO A 469 -1.60 0.83 26.78
CA PRO A 469 -2.20 0.13 27.91
C PRO A 469 -1.88 0.85 29.24
N ALA A 470 -2.71 0.65 30.27
CA ALA A 470 -2.45 1.09 31.64
C ALA A 470 -1.27 0.32 32.27
N ALA A 471 -0.05 0.63 31.84
CA ALA A 471 1.22 0.04 32.25
C ALA A 471 2.31 1.14 32.38
N PRO A 472 3.43 0.89 33.08
CA PRO A 472 4.54 1.83 33.14
C PRO A 472 4.98 2.22 31.73
N LEU A 473 5.18 3.52 31.49
CA LEU A 473 5.46 4.03 30.16
C LEU A 473 6.75 4.85 30.17
N THR A 474 7.49 4.80 29.06
CA THR A 474 8.75 5.52 28.92
C THR A 474 8.58 6.63 27.90
N LEU A 475 8.77 7.87 28.32
CA LEU A 475 8.87 9.00 27.42
C LEU A 475 10.33 9.15 26.97
N SER A 476 10.56 9.34 25.68
CA SER A 476 11.88 9.62 25.15
C SER A 476 11.83 10.66 24.04
N GLY A 477 12.96 11.31 23.81
CA GLY A 477 13.10 12.28 22.74
C GLY A 477 14.46 12.96 22.74
N THR A 478 14.54 14.14 22.12
CA THR A 478 15.78 14.93 22.04
C THR A 478 15.63 16.27 22.75
N ALA A 479 16.74 16.76 23.30
CA ALA A 479 16.85 18.07 23.93
C ALA A 479 18.33 18.51 23.95
N PRO A 480 18.64 19.77 24.29
CA PRO A 480 20.02 20.21 24.46
C PRO A 480 20.78 19.36 25.50
N ALA A 481 21.97 18.88 25.14
CA ALA A 481 22.80 18.02 25.99
C ALA A 481 23.13 18.68 27.33
N GLY A 482 23.02 17.91 28.42
CA GLY A 482 23.29 18.36 29.79
C GLY A 482 22.17 19.19 30.43
N GLU A 483 21.05 19.41 29.74
CA GLU A 483 19.87 20.07 30.31
C GLU A 483 19.08 19.11 31.22
N THR A 484 18.46 19.64 32.27
CA THR A 484 17.52 18.87 33.12
C THR A 484 16.09 19.12 32.66
N LEU A 485 15.39 18.04 32.34
CA LEU A 485 13.97 18.02 31.96
C LEU A 485 13.12 17.49 33.13
N THR A 486 11.98 18.12 33.34
CA THR A 486 10.95 17.69 34.29
C THR A 486 9.70 17.32 33.52
N VAL A 487 9.25 16.08 33.68
CA VAL A 487 7.97 15.59 33.13
C VAL A 487 6.90 15.74 34.19
N SER A 488 5.81 16.43 33.87
CA SER A 488 4.67 16.63 34.77
C SER A 488 3.35 16.27 34.11
N GLU A 489 2.34 15.95 34.91
CA GLU A 489 0.96 15.75 34.48
C GLU A 489 0.05 16.63 35.34
N GLY A 490 -0.79 17.47 34.70
CA GLY A 490 -1.66 18.40 35.44
C GLY A 490 -0.91 19.39 36.34
N GLY A 491 0.41 19.55 36.16
CA GLY A 491 1.29 20.37 36.99
C GLY A 491 2.04 19.61 38.09
N GLU A 492 1.75 18.33 38.32
CA GLU A 492 2.48 17.50 39.30
C GLU A 492 3.71 16.84 38.65
N PRO A 493 4.93 17.00 39.20
CA PRO A 493 6.14 16.41 38.61
C PRO A 493 6.18 14.89 38.84
N LEU A 494 6.24 14.12 37.75
CA LEU A 494 6.27 12.66 37.74
C LEU A 494 7.68 12.10 37.60
N ALA A 495 8.55 12.76 36.83
CA ALA A 495 9.94 12.35 36.61
C ALA A 495 10.85 13.55 36.32
N THR A 496 12.13 13.39 36.63
CA THR A 496 13.19 14.36 36.28
C THR A 496 14.36 13.61 35.65
N VAL A 497 14.81 14.05 34.48
CA VAL A 497 15.88 13.40 33.71
C VAL A 497 16.89 14.43 33.21
N THR A 498 18.17 14.09 33.26
CA THR A 498 19.22 14.90 32.63
C THR A 498 19.49 14.36 31.22
N VAL A 499 19.48 15.25 30.23
CA VAL A 499 19.73 14.93 28.83
C VAL A 499 21.17 14.49 28.63
N GLN A 500 21.37 13.36 27.96
CA GLN A 500 22.69 12.78 27.71
C GLN A 500 23.51 13.66 26.74
N GLN A 501 24.83 13.45 26.67
CA GLN A 501 25.71 14.26 25.82
C GLN A 501 25.44 14.12 24.32
N ASP A 502 24.77 13.04 23.89
CA ASP A 502 24.30 12.82 22.52
C ASP A 502 22.96 13.51 22.21
N GLY A 503 22.42 14.28 23.17
CA GLY A 503 21.17 15.04 23.02
C GLY A 503 19.90 14.22 23.23
N ARG A 504 20.01 12.96 23.69
CA ARG A 504 18.84 12.09 23.96
C ARG A 504 18.47 12.07 25.43
N TRP A 505 17.18 11.88 25.71
CA TRP A 505 16.67 11.69 27.06
C TRP A 505 15.61 10.59 27.09
N SER A 506 15.46 9.97 28.26
CA SER A 506 14.48 8.90 28.53
C SER A 506 14.00 9.01 29.97
N ALA A 507 12.68 9.12 30.16
CA ALA A 507 12.04 9.21 31.47
C ALA A 507 11.02 8.08 31.64
N GLU A 508 11.16 7.30 32.70
CA GLU A 508 10.18 6.29 33.08
C GLU A 508 9.09 6.93 33.93
N LEU A 509 7.83 6.71 33.55
CA LEU A 509 6.65 7.16 34.27
C LEU A 509 5.90 5.96 34.86
N PRO A 510 5.31 6.12 36.06
CA PRO A 510 4.46 5.10 36.63
C PRO A 510 3.24 4.84 35.74
N ALA A 511 2.61 3.67 35.89
CA ALA A 511 1.44 3.30 35.10
C ALA A 511 0.30 4.31 35.30
N PRO A 512 -0.13 5.05 34.26
CA PRO A 512 -1.23 5.97 34.36
C PRO A 512 -2.58 5.25 34.45
N ALA A 513 -3.58 5.94 34.99
CA ALA A 513 -4.94 5.45 35.00
C ALA A 513 -5.51 5.34 33.57
N PRO A 514 -6.60 4.59 33.33
CA PRO A 514 -7.26 4.60 32.03
C PRO A 514 -7.89 5.96 31.72
N GLY A 515 -7.71 6.46 30.49
CA GLY A 515 -8.28 7.71 30.00
C GLY A 515 -7.28 8.62 29.30
N PRO A 516 -7.71 9.83 28.89
CA PRO A 516 -6.82 10.80 28.27
C PRO A 516 -5.90 11.46 29.31
N HIS A 517 -4.60 11.41 29.03
CA HIS A 517 -3.52 11.98 29.83
C HIS A 517 -2.77 13.06 29.03
N THR A 518 -2.36 14.15 29.68
CA THR A 518 -1.55 15.21 29.05
C THR A 518 -0.30 15.45 29.89
N TYR A 519 0.85 15.05 29.35
CA TYR A 519 2.16 15.21 29.95
C TYR A 519 2.84 16.47 29.42
N THR A 520 3.40 17.29 30.31
CA THR A 520 4.21 18.45 29.96
C THR A 520 5.67 18.17 30.31
N VAL A 521 6.56 18.20 29.32
CA VAL A 521 8.01 18.15 29.50
C VAL A 521 8.53 19.57 29.54
N SER A 522 9.08 19.99 30.68
CA SER A 522 9.64 21.32 30.89
C SER A 522 11.15 21.27 31.09
N ALA A 523 11.87 22.14 30.40
CA ALA A 523 13.30 22.34 30.52
C ALA A 523 13.59 23.38 31.61
N SER A 524 14.71 23.22 32.32
CA SER A 524 15.17 24.24 33.30
C SER A 524 15.36 25.64 32.70
N GLY A 525 15.59 25.76 31.37
CA GLY A 525 15.64 27.02 30.64
C GLY A 525 14.30 27.63 30.21
N GLY A 526 13.16 27.02 30.59
CA GLY A 526 11.81 27.57 30.37
C GLY A 526 11.10 27.11 29.08
N ALA A 527 11.66 26.16 28.32
CA ALA A 527 10.98 25.55 27.17
C ALA A 527 10.05 24.41 27.64
N ASN A 528 8.81 24.36 27.13
CA ASN A 528 7.83 23.34 27.49
C ASN A 528 7.29 22.62 26.24
N ARG A 529 6.95 21.33 26.38
CA ARG A 529 6.28 20.52 25.35
C ARG A 529 5.19 19.65 25.94
N ASP A 530 4.01 19.71 25.35
CA ASP A 530 2.88 18.88 25.75
C ASP A 530 2.76 17.64 24.86
N LEU A 531 2.44 16.52 25.49
CA LEU A 531 2.19 15.22 24.89
C LEU A 531 0.85 14.71 25.40
N THR A 532 -0.12 14.51 24.51
CA THR A 532 -1.40 13.90 24.85
C THR A 532 -1.35 12.40 24.55
N LEU A 533 -1.74 11.55 25.49
CA LEU A 533 -1.81 10.10 25.34
C LEU A 533 -3.19 9.60 25.77
N ASP A 534 -3.65 8.48 25.23
CA ASP A 534 -4.93 7.86 25.63
C ASP A 534 -4.69 6.46 26.20
N VAL A 535 -4.88 6.30 27.49
CA VAL A 535 -4.53 5.06 28.19
C VAL A 535 -5.73 4.12 28.19
N ALA A 536 -5.64 3.01 27.45
CA ALA A 536 -6.65 1.97 27.38
C ALA A 536 -6.73 1.19 28.70
N GLY A 537 -7.94 1.04 29.22
CA GLY A 537 -8.20 0.28 30.46
C GLY A 537 -7.95 -1.22 30.31
N ALA A 538 -7.38 -1.82 31.35
CA ALA A 538 -7.13 -3.26 31.39
C ALA A 538 -8.45 -4.04 31.55
N GLY A 539 -8.92 -4.69 30.48
CA GLY A 539 -9.94 -5.74 30.55
C GLY A 539 -10.92 -5.78 29.39
N ALA A 540 -10.58 -6.49 28.31
CA ALA A 540 -11.58 -7.07 27.40
C ALA A 540 -10.98 -8.25 26.63
N ARG A 541 -11.05 -9.45 27.22
CA ARG A 541 -11.15 -10.70 26.47
C ARG A 541 -12.64 -10.94 26.15
N THR A 542 -12.97 -11.29 24.92
CA THR A 542 -14.28 -11.84 24.49
C THR A 542 -14.36 -13.34 24.88
N PRO A 543 -15.52 -14.06 24.82
CA PRO A 543 -16.83 -13.74 24.23
C PRO A 543 -18.06 -14.08 25.11
N ASP A 544 -19.26 -13.84 24.53
CA ASP A 544 -20.62 -14.24 24.91
C ASP A 544 -21.47 -13.29 25.76
N GLY A 545 -22.75 -13.22 25.37
CA GLY A 545 -23.65 -12.12 25.68
C GLY A 545 -24.59 -12.32 26.88
N SER A 546 -25.39 -11.25 27.05
CA SER A 546 -26.59 -11.10 27.87
C SER A 546 -26.43 -10.72 29.34
N GLY A 547 -27.17 -9.66 29.72
CA GLY A 547 -27.93 -9.65 30.97
C GLY A 547 -27.43 -8.76 32.12
N ALA A 548 -27.90 -7.51 32.10
CA ALA A 548 -28.29 -6.62 33.21
C ALA A 548 -28.07 -6.98 34.71
N ALA A 549 -27.78 -5.90 35.44
CA ALA A 549 -28.31 -5.49 36.76
C ALA A 549 -27.52 -5.83 38.04
N ASP A 550 -27.03 -4.73 38.63
CA ASP A 550 -27.10 -4.31 40.03
C ASP A 550 -26.14 -4.87 41.10
N ALA A 551 -25.68 -3.89 41.90
CA ALA A 551 -25.02 -3.87 43.19
C ALA A 551 -24.58 -5.18 43.89
N ALA A 552 -23.27 -5.27 44.17
CA ALA A 552 -22.73 -5.24 45.55
C ALA A 552 -21.18 -5.31 45.54
N ALA A 553 -20.55 -4.37 46.24
CA ALA A 553 -19.18 -4.46 46.75
C ALA A 553 -19.25 -4.73 48.28
N PRO A 554 -18.14 -4.86 49.03
CA PRO A 554 -16.86 -5.56 48.80
C PRO A 554 -16.50 -6.48 50.00
N ALA A 555 -15.43 -7.27 49.89
CA ALA A 555 -14.55 -7.74 50.98
C ALA A 555 -13.36 -8.48 50.31
N ASP A 556 -12.17 -7.88 50.30
CA ASP A 556 -11.04 -8.18 51.23
C ASP A 556 -10.43 -9.58 50.96
N GLU A 557 -9.13 -9.79 50.75
CA GLU A 557 -7.93 -9.06 51.18
C GLU A 557 -6.77 -9.23 50.19
N ALA A 558 -5.82 -8.28 50.30
CA ALA A 558 -4.36 -8.40 50.20
C ALA A 558 -3.75 -8.95 48.90
N GLY A 559 -2.78 -8.30 48.27
CA GLY A 559 -1.79 -7.39 48.81
C GLY A 559 -0.44 -7.77 48.20
N ALA A 560 0.11 -6.85 47.43
CA ALA A 560 1.51 -6.63 47.07
C ALA A 560 2.50 -7.81 47.05
N GLY A 561 3.15 -7.99 45.90
CA GLY A 561 4.41 -8.73 45.79
C GLY A 561 5.06 -8.50 44.44
N ALA A 562 5.82 -7.42 44.30
CA ALA A 562 6.90 -7.40 43.33
C ALA A 562 7.87 -8.54 43.68
N VAL A 563 8.17 -9.41 42.71
CA VAL A 563 9.36 -10.26 42.76
C VAL A 563 9.89 -10.48 41.35
N ALA A 564 11.20 -10.26 41.26
CA ALA A 564 12.07 -10.55 40.14
C ALA A 564 11.98 -12.00 39.65
N GLY A 565 12.29 -12.18 38.37
CA GLY A 565 12.99 -13.37 37.87
C GLY A 565 12.12 -14.54 37.36
N ALA A 566 12.14 -14.66 36.02
CA ALA A 566 11.98 -15.87 35.20
C ALA A 566 10.57 -16.42 34.90
N THR A 567 10.16 -16.27 33.64
CA THR A 567 10.29 -17.36 32.65
C THR A 567 10.70 -16.77 31.29
N GLY A 568 11.77 -17.31 30.70
CA GLY A 568 12.41 -16.84 29.45
C GLY A 568 11.59 -17.13 28.19
N ALA A 569 10.38 -16.58 28.12
CA ALA A 569 9.61 -16.57 26.88
C ALA A 569 10.17 -15.49 25.96
N PHE A 570 10.49 -15.87 24.72
CA PHE A 570 10.85 -14.92 23.68
C PHE A 570 9.62 -14.07 23.32
N ALA A 571 9.79 -12.76 23.17
CA ALA A 571 8.73 -11.86 22.75
C ALA A 571 9.28 -10.75 21.85
N ILE A 572 8.49 -10.37 20.85
CA ILE A 572 8.68 -9.12 20.11
C ILE A 572 7.80 -8.09 20.82
N ALA A 573 8.43 -7.10 21.45
CA ALA A 573 7.75 -6.04 22.19
C ALA A 573 7.37 -4.86 21.28
N GLU A 574 8.24 -4.54 20.32
CA GLU A 574 8.01 -3.48 19.35
C GLU A 574 8.42 -3.92 17.93
N PRO A 575 7.65 -3.54 16.90
CA PRO A 575 6.39 -2.81 16.98
C PRO A 575 5.26 -3.72 17.50
N ALA A 576 4.15 -3.12 17.90
CA ALA A 576 2.98 -3.88 18.32
C ALA A 576 2.41 -4.74 17.16
N PRO A 577 1.70 -5.84 17.46
CA PRO A 577 1.01 -6.61 16.44
C PRO A 577 0.07 -5.76 15.59
N ASN A 578 0.20 -5.87 14.26
CA ASN A 578 -0.51 -5.09 13.25
C ASN A 578 -0.25 -3.57 13.29
N ALA A 579 0.88 -3.15 13.84
CA ALA A 579 1.28 -1.75 13.88
C ALA A 579 1.34 -1.13 12.48
N GLN A 580 0.96 0.15 12.40
CA GLN A 580 1.15 0.97 11.20
C GLN A 580 2.44 1.75 11.36
N LEU A 581 3.44 1.42 10.55
CA LEU A 581 4.77 2.01 10.58
C LEU A 581 4.88 3.09 9.50
N PRO A 582 5.60 4.19 9.77
CA PRO A 582 5.95 5.14 8.72
C PRO A 582 6.79 4.45 7.65
N ALA A 583 6.88 5.06 6.47
CA ALA A 583 7.78 4.59 5.44
C ALA A 583 9.24 4.68 5.90
N GLY A 584 10.06 3.71 5.47
CA GLY A 584 11.49 3.67 5.76
C GLY A 584 11.88 2.62 6.80
N GLY A 585 13.15 2.62 7.18
CA GLY A 585 13.68 1.71 8.19
C GLY A 585 13.13 1.98 9.59
N PHE A 586 13.07 0.94 10.41
CA PHE A 586 12.63 1.01 11.81
C PHE A 586 13.33 -0.05 12.65
N THR A 587 13.14 -0.04 13.96
CA THR A 587 13.81 -0.98 14.88
C THR A 587 12.79 -1.96 15.48
N LEU A 588 13.09 -3.25 15.43
CA LEU A 588 12.42 -4.29 16.23
C LEU A 588 13.07 -4.38 17.60
N ARG A 589 12.24 -4.51 18.65
CA ARG A 589 12.71 -4.72 20.01
C ARG A 589 11.95 -5.84 20.68
N GLY A 590 12.57 -6.48 21.65
CA GLY A 590 11.89 -7.52 22.40
C GLY A 590 12.73 -8.07 23.54
N THR A 591 12.23 -9.17 24.08
CA THR A 591 12.88 -9.91 25.15
C THR A 591 13.11 -11.37 24.74
N GLY A 592 14.05 -12.02 25.39
CA GLY A 592 14.32 -13.44 25.19
C GLY A 592 15.31 -13.98 26.21
N THR A 593 15.81 -15.19 25.95
CA THR A 593 16.79 -15.81 26.85
C THR A 593 18.17 -15.16 26.64
N PRO A 594 18.80 -14.59 27.68
CA PRO A 594 20.13 -14.01 27.58
C PRO A 594 21.15 -14.93 26.94
N GLY A 595 21.97 -14.41 26.02
CA GLY A 595 23.00 -15.17 25.30
C GLY A 595 22.48 -16.13 24.22
N GLN A 596 21.16 -16.23 24.03
CA GLN A 596 20.58 -17.03 22.95
C GLN A 596 20.77 -16.31 21.62
N THR A 597 21.29 -17.03 20.62
CA THR A 597 21.35 -16.55 19.23
C THR A 597 20.06 -16.92 18.50
N VAL A 598 19.45 -15.94 17.85
CA VAL A 598 18.20 -16.06 17.10
C VAL A 598 18.36 -15.48 15.70
N GLN A 599 17.58 -15.98 14.75
CA GLN A 599 17.51 -15.48 13.38
C GLN A 599 16.23 -14.68 13.19
N LEU A 600 16.35 -13.47 12.65
CA LEU A 600 15.21 -12.65 12.29
C LEU A 600 14.91 -12.78 10.79
N LEU A 601 13.62 -12.82 10.44
CA LEU A 601 13.13 -12.88 9.07
C LEU A 601 12.00 -11.85 8.86
N GLU A 602 11.90 -11.24 7.68
CA GLU A 602 10.63 -10.67 7.19
C GLU A 602 10.19 -11.40 5.92
N ASP A 603 8.93 -11.82 5.89
CA ASP A 603 8.30 -12.58 4.81
C ASP A 603 9.14 -13.78 4.35
N GLY A 604 9.81 -14.43 5.32
CA GLY A 604 10.70 -15.57 5.08
C GLY A 604 12.10 -15.22 4.54
N THR A 605 12.42 -13.93 4.34
CA THR A 605 13.76 -13.44 3.98
C THR A 605 14.53 -13.06 5.25
N SER A 606 15.74 -13.61 5.44
CA SER A 606 16.52 -13.36 6.64
C SER A 606 17.04 -11.91 6.71
N LEU A 607 16.95 -11.31 7.89
CA LEU A 607 17.60 -10.05 8.25
C LEU A 607 18.97 -10.24 8.92
N GLY A 608 19.30 -11.50 9.23
CA GLY A 608 20.51 -11.91 9.91
C GLY A 608 20.25 -12.50 11.29
N SER A 609 21.33 -12.92 11.95
CA SER A 609 21.31 -13.42 13.32
C SER A 609 21.67 -12.32 14.32
N LEU A 610 21.00 -12.31 15.47
CA LEU A 610 21.35 -11.49 16.63
C LEU A 610 21.48 -12.37 17.87
N THR A 611 22.27 -11.91 18.84
CA THR A 611 22.37 -12.55 20.16
C THR A 611 21.64 -11.67 21.17
N ILE A 612 20.76 -12.28 21.97
CA ILE A 612 20.03 -11.58 23.03
C ILE A 612 21.02 -11.13 24.11
N ASN A 613 20.90 -9.88 24.55
CA ASN A 613 21.78 -9.27 25.53
C ASN A 613 21.68 -9.99 26.89
N GLU A 614 22.66 -9.76 27.77
CA GLU A 614 22.69 -10.36 29.11
C GLU A 614 21.50 -9.94 29.99
N ASP A 615 20.93 -8.76 29.73
CA ASP A 615 19.73 -8.23 30.39
C ASP A 615 18.41 -8.85 29.84
N GLY A 616 18.51 -9.75 28.85
CA GLY A 616 17.38 -10.41 28.22
C GLY A 616 16.68 -9.59 27.15
N THR A 617 17.20 -8.40 26.81
CA THR A 617 16.65 -7.56 25.74
C THR A 617 17.35 -7.79 24.41
N TRP A 618 16.67 -7.46 23.32
CA TRP A 618 17.28 -7.41 22.00
C TRP A 618 16.71 -6.28 21.17
N SER A 619 17.51 -5.79 20.21
CA SER A 619 17.16 -4.71 19.30
C SER A 619 17.76 -5.01 17.92
N GLN A 620 16.99 -4.81 16.86
CA GLN A 620 17.43 -5.06 15.49
C GLN A 620 16.84 -4.05 14.53
N ASP A 621 17.70 -3.40 13.76
CA ASP A 621 17.27 -2.47 12.72
C ASP A 621 16.82 -3.23 11.48
N VAL A 622 15.64 -2.83 10.99
CA VAL A 622 15.02 -3.29 9.76
C VAL A 622 15.31 -2.24 8.68
N PRO A 623 16.10 -2.57 7.64
CA PRO A 623 16.37 -1.66 6.54
C PRO A 623 15.13 -1.49 5.67
N SER A 624 14.81 -0.24 5.29
CA SER A 624 13.62 0.20 4.55
C SER A 624 12.90 -0.92 3.77
N PRO A 625 11.88 -1.55 4.38
CA PRO A 625 11.07 -2.55 3.71
C PRO A 625 10.18 -1.90 2.65
N GLU A 626 9.58 -2.74 1.79
CA GLU A 626 8.62 -2.26 0.81
C GLU A 626 7.36 -1.70 1.51
N ALA A 627 6.56 -0.93 0.77
CA ALA A 627 5.28 -0.45 1.31
C ALA A 627 4.26 -1.60 1.27
N GLY A 628 3.57 -1.84 2.38
CA GLY A 628 2.62 -2.93 2.49
C GLY A 628 2.69 -3.66 3.82
N GLU A 629 1.97 -4.77 3.91
CA GLU A 629 1.99 -5.64 5.08
C GLU A 629 3.19 -6.58 5.00
N HIS A 630 3.95 -6.64 6.10
CA HIS A 630 5.11 -7.50 6.28
C HIS A 630 4.96 -8.33 7.55
N THR A 631 5.36 -9.59 7.48
CA THR A 631 5.39 -10.52 8.61
C THR A 631 6.83 -10.71 9.08
N TYR A 632 7.12 -10.26 10.29
CA TYR A 632 8.40 -10.45 10.95
C TYR A 632 8.34 -11.67 11.86
N SER A 633 9.27 -12.61 11.69
CA SER A 633 9.36 -13.81 12.52
C SER A 633 10.76 -13.98 13.05
N VAL A 634 10.86 -14.50 14.26
CA VAL A 634 12.14 -14.83 14.90
C VAL A 634 12.20 -16.33 15.10
N GLN A 635 13.29 -16.94 14.65
CA GLN A 635 13.54 -18.36 14.75
C GLN A 635 14.77 -18.63 15.61
N ALA A 636 14.74 -19.72 16.38
CA ALA A 636 15.93 -20.25 17.03
C ALA A 636 16.90 -20.85 15.99
N GLY A 637 18.14 -21.13 16.38
CA GLY A 637 19.15 -21.71 15.49
C GLY A 637 18.80 -23.09 14.92
N ASP A 638 17.78 -23.77 15.45
CA ASP A 638 17.24 -25.03 14.95
C ASP A 638 16.04 -24.86 13.99
N GLY A 639 15.66 -23.61 13.68
CA GLY A 639 14.52 -23.27 12.82
C GLY A 639 13.18 -23.18 13.53
N THR A 640 13.12 -23.38 14.85
CA THR A 640 11.89 -23.24 15.63
C THR A 640 11.46 -21.78 15.70
N GLU A 641 10.24 -21.46 15.28
CA GLU A 641 9.69 -20.10 15.42
C GLU A 641 9.44 -19.78 16.89
N LEU A 642 10.09 -18.72 17.38
CA LEU A 642 10.01 -18.23 18.76
C LEU A 642 8.98 -17.10 18.90
N GLY A 643 8.74 -16.34 17.84
CA GLY A 643 7.79 -15.23 17.85
C GLY A 643 7.53 -14.68 16.45
N ARG A 644 6.38 -14.04 16.30
CA ARG A 644 5.94 -13.42 15.05
C ARG A 644 5.16 -12.15 15.32
N VAL A 645 5.38 -11.14 14.49
CA VAL A 645 4.61 -9.91 14.48
C VAL A 645 4.33 -9.48 13.04
N THR A 646 3.12 -9.01 12.78
CA THR A 646 2.73 -8.38 11.52
C THR A 646 2.80 -6.87 11.68
N ALA A 647 3.28 -6.15 10.67
CA ALA A 647 3.23 -4.70 10.63
C ALA A 647 3.00 -4.22 9.21
N THR A 648 2.29 -3.10 9.05
CA THR A 648 2.05 -2.48 7.75
C THR A 648 2.90 -1.23 7.64
N VAL A 649 3.75 -1.18 6.62
CA VAL A 649 4.64 -0.06 6.33
C VAL A 649 3.95 0.87 5.34
N ALA A 650 3.83 2.14 5.69
CA ALA A 650 3.23 3.16 4.84
C ALA A 650 4.07 3.40 3.57
N ALA A 651 3.42 3.83 2.48
CA ALA A 651 4.13 4.27 1.29
C ALA A 651 4.87 5.58 1.55
N ALA A 652 6.13 5.66 1.12
CA ALA A 652 6.91 6.88 1.24
C ALA A 652 6.32 8.00 0.36
N ALA A 653 6.10 9.18 0.94
CA ALA A 653 5.71 10.36 0.19
C ALA A 653 6.82 10.72 -0.82
N ALA A 654 6.44 11.20 -2.01
CA ALA A 654 7.42 11.60 -3.02
C ALA A 654 8.32 12.73 -2.48
N ARG A 655 9.64 12.57 -2.63
CA ARG A 655 10.62 13.59 -2.20
C ARG A 655 11.14 14.37 -3.41
N THR A 656 11.32 15.68 -3.22
CA THR A 656 11.96 16.59 -4.20
C THR A 656 13.39 16.95 -3.84
N ASP A 657 13.79 16.76 -2.58
CA ASP A 657 15.13 17.05 -2.07
C ASP A 657 16.06 15.82 -2.14
N SER A 658 17.36 16.06 -2.31
CA SER A 658 18.39 15.03 -2.27
C SER A 658 18.61 14.50 -0.85
N CYS A 659 18.85 13.21 -0.71
CA CYS A 659 19.16 12.57 0.57
C CYS A 659 20.51 13.00 1.14
N ARG A 660 20.52 13.26 2.46
CA ARG A 660 21.67 13.78 3.23
C ARG A 660 21.89 13.05 4.55
N ASP A 661 21.31 11.86 4.71
CA ASP A 661 21.47 11.10 5.94
C ASP A 661 22.85 10.45 6.00
N ASP A 662 23.36 10.27 7.21
CA ASP A 662 24.62 9.58 7.43
C ASP A 662 24.51 8.10 7.01
N TYR A 663 25.56 7.58 6.41
CA TYR A 663 25.57 6.19 5.94
C TYR A 663 25.48 5.21 7.11
N THR A 664 24.51 4.29 7.04
CA THR A 664 24.39 3.17 7.98
C THR A 664 24.29 1.83 7.25
N LEU A 665 24.56 0.76 8.00
CA LEU A 665 24.48 -0.62 7.53
C LEU A 665 23.90 -1.53 8.61
N SER A 666 22.87 -2.30 8.27
CA SER A 666 22.08 -3.14 9.18
C SER A 666 22.71 -4.50 9.48
N ILE A 667 23.91 -4.77 8.95
CA ILE A 667 24.65 -6.03 9.12
C ILE A 667 26.09 -5.75 9.57
N SER A 668 26.67 -6.72 10.26
CA SER A 668 28.03 -6.62 10.83
C SER A 668 29.00 -7.65 10.24
N ASP A 669 30.30 -7.37 10.32
CA ASP A 669 31.34 -8.29 9.85
C ASP A 669 31.36 -9.59 10.67
N GLY A 670 31.52 -10.71 9.98
CA GLY A 670 31.49 -12.04 10.59
C GLY A 670 30.09 -12.60 10.88
N GLN A 671 29.02 -11.85 10.62
CA GLN A 671 27.66 -12.29 10.91
C GLN A 671 27.23 -13.48 10.03
N THR A 672 26.37 -14.34 10.59
CA THR A 672 25.78 -15.48 9.88
C THR A 672 24.37 -15.14 9.41
N VAL A 673 24.06 -15.46 8.15
CA VAL A 673 22.77 -15.14 7.51
C VAL A 673 22.27 -16.32 6.68
N GLY A 674 20.97 -16.64 6.76
CA GLY A 674 20.35 -17.65 5.90
C GLY A 674 19.87 -17.07 4.57
N GLN A 675 20.03 -17.78 3.47
CA GLN A 675 19.58 -17.29 2.16
C GLN A 675 18.10 -17.62 1.87
N PRO A 676 17.33 -16.72 1.23
CA PRO A 676 17.70 -15.36 0.86
C PRO A 676 17.75 -14.46 2.08
N PHE A 677 18.63 -13.46 2.05
CA PHE A 677 18.70 -12.45 3.10
C PHE A 677 18.64 -11.04 2.50
N ARG A 678 18.30 -10.06 3.34
CA ARG A 678 18.35 -8.65 2.99
C ARG A 678 19.10 -7.85 4.05
N PHE A 679 19.74 -6.78 3.61
CA PHE A 679 20.38 -5.79 4.46
C PHE A 679 20.33 -4.42 3.81
N GLY A 680 20.61 -3.37 4.57
CA GLY A 680 20.57 -2.01 4.05
C GLY A 680 20.85 -0.99 5.13
N GLY A 681 20.31 0.21 4.98
CA GLY A 681 20.47 1.29 5.95
C GLY A 681 19.90 2.59 5.43
N VAL A 682 20.38 3.71 5.97
CA VAL A 682 20.11 5.05 5.45
C VAL A 682 21.38 5.65 4.86
N GLY A 683 21.23 6.75 4.13
CA GLY A 683 22.36 7.35 3.47
C GLY A 683 22.07 8.61 2.67
N GLN A 684 23.08 8.99 1.88
CA GLN A 684 23.10 10.22 1.10
C GLN A 684 23.46 9.99 -0.36
N GLY A 685 23.14 10.96 -1.20
CA GLY A 685 23.41 10.92 -2.64
C GLY A 685 22.37 10.12 -3.42
N GLU A 686 22.80 9.48 -4.51
CA GLU A 686 21.90 8.73 -5.41
C GLU A 686 21.66 7.27 -4.97
N GLY A 687 22.45 6.76 -4.03
CA GLY A 687 22.43 5.35 -3.61
C GLY A 687 23.81 4.75 -3.47
N TYR A 688 23.85 3.43 -3.52
CA TYR A 688 25.06 2.64 -3.30
C TYR A 688 25.25 1.56 -4.36
N ARG A 689 26.51 1.20 -4.61
CA ARG A 689 26.91 0.04 -5.41
C ARG A 689 27.39 -1.05 -4.47
N VAL A 690 26.69 -2.17 -4.45
CA VAL A 690 27.04 -3.36 -3.67
C VAL A 690 27.77 -4.35 -4.58
N THR A 691 29.01 -4.69 -4.24
CA THR A 691 29.81 -5.70 -4.92
C THR A 691 29.97 -6.92 -4.02
N VAL A 692 29.56 -8.08 -4.52
CA VAL A 692 29.62 -9.36 -3.82
C VAL A 692 30.84 -10.13 -4.33
N LYS A 693 31.67 -10.63 -3.42
CA LYS A 693 32.89 -11.38 -3.72
C LYS A 693 32.94 -12.71 -2.97
N ARG A 694 33.60 -13.69 -3.56
CA ARG A 694 33.97 -14.98 -2.95
C ARG A 694 35.47 -15.15 -3.10
N GLY A 695 36.20 -14.90 -2.01
CA GLY A 695 37.64 -14.63 -2.09
C GLY A 695 37.90 -13.41 -2.98
N ASP A 696 38.86 -13.51 -3.90
CA ASP A 696 39.18 -12.42 -4.84
C ASP A 696 38.22 -12.32 -6.03
N ARG A 697 37.34 -13.31 -6.22
CA ARG A 697 36.42 -13.35 -7.36
C ARG A 697 35.16 -12.55 -7.07
N VAL A 698 34.83 -11.60 -7.96
CA VAL A 698 33.53 -10.93 -7.97
C VAL A 698 32.44 -11.90 -8.43
N VAL A 699 31.44 -12.10 -7.58
CA VAL A 699 30.22 -12.89 -7.85
C VAL A 699 29.20 -12.04 -8.59
N GLY A 700 29.05 -10.78 -8.21
CA GLY A 700 28.15 -9.84 -8.86
C GLY A 700 28.27 -8.44 -8.29
N THR A 701 27.75 -7.46 -9.03
CA THR A 701 27.68 -6.05 -8.61
C THR A 701 26.30 -5.51 -8.95
N ARG A 702 25.69 -4.78 -8.02
CA ARG A 702 24.37 -4.16 -8.22
C ARG A 702 24.35 -2.73 -7.70
N SER A 703 23.69 -1.85 -8.45
CA SER A 703 23.35 -0.50 -7.99
C SER A 703 22.03 -0.53 -7.24
N VAL A 704 21.99 0.12 -6.09
CA VAL A 704 20.87 0.19 -5.15
C VAL A 704 20.58 1.67 -4.91
N PRO A 705 19.54 2.24 -5.52
CA PRO A 705 19.18 3.63 -5.31
C PRO A 705 18.64 3.84 -3.88
N LEU A 706 18.74 5.07 -3.37
CA LEU A 706 18.00 5.45 -2.17
C LEU A 706 16.51 5.59 -2.48
N ASP A 707 15.68 5.23 -1.52
CA ASP A 707 14.24 5.45 -1.55
C ASP A 707 13.85 6.88 -1.13
N ASN A 708 12.54 7.17 -1.18
CA ASN A 708 11.97 8.45 -0.75
C ASN A 708 12.01 8.67 0.77
N THR A 709 12.62 7.78 1.54
CA THR A 709 12.94 7.92 2.97
C THR A 709 14.44 8.03 3.22
N CYS A 710 15.26 8.07 2.16
CA CYS A 710 16.73 8.01 2.22
C CYS A 710 17.29 6.68 2.73
N GLY A 711 16.44 5.67 2.81
CA GLY A 711 16.84 4.31 3.05
C GLY A 711 17.24 3.60 1.78
N TRP A 712 17.97 2.50 1.93
CA TRP A 712 18.31 1.59 0.87
C TRP A 712 18.23 0.17 1.40
N SER A 713 17.87 -0.76 0.52
CA SER A 713 17.74 -2.17 0.85
C SER A 713 18.25 -3.03 -0.30
N TYR A 714 18.99 -4.07 0.05
CA TYR A 714 19.61 -4.99 -0.89
C TYR A 714 19.33 -6.44 -0.47
N GLN A 715 18.63 -7.17 -1.34
CA GLN A 715 18.40 -8.61 -1.18
C GLN A 715 19.48 -9.41 -1.91
N SER A 716 20.05 -10.39 -1.21
CA SER A 716 21.13 -11.24 -1.70
C SER A 716 20.76 -12.72 -1.63
N ARG A 717 21.20 -13.49 -2.64
CA ARG A 717 21.04 -14.95 -2.70
C ARG A 717 22.22 -15.64 -3.40
N PRO A 718 23.44 -15.54 -2.85
CA PRO A 718 24.67 -15.90 -3.55
C PRO A 718 25.06 -17.39 -3.47
N GLY A 719 24.27 -18.23 -2.79
CA GLY A 719 24.66 -19.57 -2.36
C GLY A 719 25.39 -19.56 -1.02
N ALA A 720 25.36 -20.71 -0.32
CA ALA A 720 26.05 -20.87 0.96
C ALA A 720 27.57 -20.70 0.84
N GLY A 721 28.19 -20.25 1.93
CA GLY A 721 29.64 -20.04 2.07
C GLY A 721 30.01 -18.66 2.59
N LYS A 722 31.32 -18.38 2.64
CA LYS A 722 31.85 -17.08 3.09
C LYS A 722 31.91 -16.10 1.91
N LEU A 723 31.23 -14.96 2.02
CA LEU A 723 31.18 -13.92 0.98
C LEU A 723 31.49 -12.54 1.56
N THR A 724 32.20 -11.74 0.77
CA THR A 724 32.54 -10.35 1.12
C THR A 724 31.67 -9.40 0.31
N TYR A 725 31.08 -8.43 0.99
CA TYR A 725 30.23 -7.38 0.45
C TYR A 725 30.95 -6.05 0.57
N GLU A 726 31.20 -5.39 -0.55
CA GLU A 726 31.77 -4.05 -0.61
C GLU A 726 30.68 -3.07 -1.02
N VAL A 727 30.41 -2.06 -0.18
CA VAL A 727 29.43 -1.01 -0.45
C VAL A 727 30.18 0.27 -0.79
N ARG A 728 29.89 0.86 -1.96
CA ARG A 728 30.48 2.11 -2.44
C ARG A 728 29.38 3.13 -2.77
N PRO A 729 29.64 4.45 -2.71
CA PRO A 729 28.69 5.45 -3.17
C PRO A 729 28.35 5.26 -4.66
N LEU A 730 27.09 5.49 -5.03
CA LEU A 730 26.68 5.56 -6.42
C LEU A 730 27.06 6.95 -6.96
N GLY A 731 27.80 6.99 -8.08
CA GLY A 731 28.24 8.23 -8.72
C GLY A 731 29.77 8.40 -8.79
N ASP A 732 30.53 7.72 -7.92
CA ASP A 732 31.99 7.68 -7.98
C ASP A 732 32.49 6.23 -8.03
N ALA A 733 32.92 5.80 -9.23
CA ALA A 733 33.43 4.45 -9.44
C ALA A 733 34.83 4.22 -8.84
N ALA A 734 35.56 5.30 -8.53
CA ALA A 734 36.90 5.25 -7.96
C ALA A 734 36.89 5.41 -6.43
N ALA A 735 35.76 5.79 -5.83
CA ALA A 735 35.62 5.89 -4.39
C ALA A 735 35.98 4.57 -3.67
N GLU A 736 36.69 4.71 -2.55
CA GLU A 736 36.94 3.63 -1.61
C GLU A 736 35.61 3.08 -1.06
N PRO A 737 35.51 1.78 -0.74
CA PRO A 737 34.34 1.23 -0.09
C PRO A 737 34.04 1.94 1.23
N LEU A 738 32.79 2.36 1.42
CA LEU A 738 32.29 2.87 2.71
C LEU A 738 32.27 1.76 3.75
N SER A 739 31.99 0.52 3.33
CA SER A 739 32.05 -0.66 4.18
C SER A 739 32.45 -1.89 3.40
N VAL A 740 33.23 -2.76 4.05
CA VAL A 740 33.57 -4.09 3.57
C VAL A 740 33.19 -5.08 4.66
N VAL A 741 32.26 -5.98 4.37
CA VAL A 741 31.67 -6.89 5.35
C VAL A 741 31.72 -8.31 4.84
N THR A 742 32.22 -9.23 5.65
CA THR A 742 32.33 -10.65 5.33
C THR A 742 31.29 -11.44 6.10
N LEU A 743 30.36 -12.06 5.38
CA LEU A 743 29.27 -12.84 5.95
C LEU A 743 29.47 -14.33 5.74
N THR A 744 28.97 -15.11 6.69
CA THR A 744 28.80 -16.56 6.51
C THR A 744 27.36 -16.82 6.08
N VAL A 745 27.15 -17.22 4.84
CA VAL A 745 25.82 -17.51 4.28
C VAL A 745 25.49 -18.99 4.45
N THR A 746 24.37 -19.29 5.10
CA THR A 746 23.81 -20.64 5.25
C THR A 746 22.66 -20.86 4.27
N ASN A 747 22.31 -22.13 4.05
CA ASN A 747 21.21 -22.51 3.15
C ASN A 747 19.84 -22.22 3.71
#